data_AF-A0A2X4ZF61-F1
#
_entry.id   AF-A0A2X4ZF61-F1
#
_cell.length_a   1.000
_cell.length_b   1.000
_cell.length_c   1.000
_cell.angle_alpha   90.00
_cell.angle_beta   90.00
_cell.angle_gamma   90.00
#
_symmetry.space_group_name_H-M   'P 1'
#
loop_
_entity.id
_entity.type
_entity.pdbx_description
1 polymer ?
#
loop_
_entity_poly.entity_id
_entity_poly.type
_entity_poly.pdbx_seq_one_letter_code
_entity_poly.pdbx_strand_id
1 'polypeptide(L)'
;MKQIISLEHNKFEFTKAGGEVFLSKMDEINWDNATFLVCIVETQNEWLVPLIIKIYNSQGDYLQVHIGAIPQTEVVVGFPLSALDAQNVFLPRTPGKLKTLVSGTKISKSEITRISIGTCPNYQSQSFNIKEIYLDSEEPNYLLPEKKLVDAYGQDKTRDWQGKTKKEEELLAYLQSQLGKKSDFPAEWSKYGGWRKKQFKGTGFFRTEHDGQRWWLVDPEGYAFWSAGIDCVRPEVQGLLDGIEEFYEWLPDKSKEFEDMYYKDEKGMHYVDFSLANLIRAYGEEYKGSWIEMTTDRMKQWRFNTIGNWSSLDFIKEANIPYVLPLKGFPSTEKTIFRDFPDAFSQEYKAGAVNFAKQLEEYNEDPYMVGYFLTNEPLWAFAGDINLAEELMEKKETLDSKFVFIEKMKEKYKNDIQAFNKSWNVNLQQFEDLLIPMKSPSTCSKQAKLDLEDFTKELIYQYTKVVCDAVKEIDEHHLNLGMRYAWISTENIFEGSKLFDVFTLNNYSMVPNETDITDVSKKSGLPVLIGEFHFGAIDVGLPSTGLKGVTTQAERAKAYRYYIENAAAMSNLIGTHYFTLNDQAVLGRFDGENFQIGVVDICHRPYEDFVDGITVAHERIYSVASGLESPYSERAKEIPRIGF
;
A
#
# COMPACT_ATOMS: atom_id res chain seq x y z
N MET A 1 -25.68 -0.95 26.05
CA MET A 1 -26.56 -2.04 26.54
C MET A 1 -26.20 -3.27 25.74
N LYS A 2 -25.54 -4.23 26.36
CA LYS A 2 -25.02 -5.43 25.70
C LYS A 2 -26.16 -6.35 25.23
N GLN A 3 -26.24 -6.60 23.93
CA GLN A 3 -27.16 -7.59 23.32
C GLN A 3 -26.35 -8.74 22.70
N ILE A 4 -26.42 -9.93 23.30
CA ILE A 4 -25.69 -11.12 22.82
C ILE A 4 -26.33 -11.68 21.55
N ILE A 5 -25.52 -11.97 20.54
CA ILE A 5 -25.94 -12.70 19.34
C ILE A 5 -25.68 -14.20 19.57
N SER A 6 -26.72 -15.02 19.43
CA SER A 6 -26.61 -16.45 19.72
C SER A 6 -25.76 -17.19 18.66
N LEU A 7 -24.77 -17.95 19.13
CA LEU A 7 -23.98 -18.87 18.31
C LEU A 7 -24.48 -20.29 18.49
N GLU A 8 -24.58 -21.04 17.38
CA GLU A 8 -24.88 -22.48 17.45
C GLU A 8 -23.68 -23.29 17.97
N HIS A 9 -22.46 -22.83 17.68
CA HIS A 9 -21.21 -23.45 18.08
C HIS A 9 -20.16 -22.36 18.38
N ASN A 10 -19.28 -22.64 19.34
CA ASN A 10 -18.17 -21.73 19.68
C ASN A 10 -16.90 -22.03 18.88
N LYS A 11 -16.81 -23.19 18.23
CA LYS A 11 -15.67 -23.58 17.40
C LYS A 11 -16.08 -23.61 15.94
N PHE A 12 -15.31 -22.92 15.10
CA PHE A 12 -15.52 -22.87 13.66
C PHE A 12 -14.32 -23.51 12.97
N GLU A 13 -14.57 -24.50 12.11
CA GLU A 13 -13.55 -25.20 11.34
C GLU A 13 -13.81 -25.01 9.85
N PHE A 14 -12.77 -24.59 9.13
CA PHE A 14 -12.80 -24.39 7.69
C PHE A 14 -11.72 -25.22 7.03
N THR A 15 -12.02 -25.76 5.86
CA THR A 15 -10.99 -26.35 5.00
C THR A 15 -10.04 -25.26 4.51
N LYS A 16 -8.94 -25.65 3.83
CA LYS A 16 -8.03 -24.68 3.19
C LYS A 16 -8.71 -23.72 2.20
N ALA A 17 -9.91 -24.04 1.70
CA ALA A 17 -10.67 -23.17 0.82
C ALA A 17 -11.33 -21.98 1.56
N GLY A 18 -11.32 -21.97 2.89
CA GLY A 18 -12.08 -21.01 3.68
C GLY A 18 -13.58 -21.27 3.59
N GLY A 19 -14.38 -20.23 3.83
CA GLY A 19 -15.84 -20.30 3.80
C GLY A 19 -16.48 -19.31 4.76
N GLU A 20 -17.81 -19.35 4.86
CA GLU A 20 -18.59 -18.53 5.78
C GLU A 20 -19.73 -19.34 6.40
N VAL A 21 -20.13 -18.95 7.61
CA VAL A 21 -21.25 -19.51 8.37
C VAL A 21 -22.17 -18.36 8.76
N PHE A 22 -23.47 -18.50 8.47
CA PHE A 22 -24.46 -17.50 8.83
C PHE A 22 -24.81 -17.58 10.32
N LEU A 23 -24.94 -16.41 10.94
CA LEU A 23 -25.44 -16.29 12.31
C LEU A 23 -26.94 -16.56 12.36
N SER A 24 -27.37 -17.19 13.45
CA SER A 24 -28.78 -17.53 13.68
C SER A 24 -29.54 -16.37 14.33
N LYS A 25 -30.88 -16.37 14.19
CA LYS A 25 -31.80 -15.45 14.89
C LYS A 25 -31.55 -13.95 14.66
N MET A 26 -31.15 -13.57 13.45
CA MET A 26 -30.92 -12.17 13.10
C MET A 26 -32.17 -11.30 13.21
N ASP A 27 -33.37 -11.88 13.05
CA ASP A 27 -34.65 -11.19 13.19
C ASP A 27 -34.96 -10.72 14.63
N GLU A 28 -34.23 -11.23 15.64
CA GLU A 28 -34.38 -10.88 17.06
C GLU A 28 -33.44 -9.72 17.49
N ILE A 29 -32.60 -9.23 16.58
CA ILE A 29 -31.56 -8.23 16.88
C ILE A 29 -32.11 -6.80 16.80
N ASN A 30 -31.80 -5.98 17.81
CA ASN A 30 -32.15 -4.56 17.83
C ASN A 30 -30.92 -3.70 17.52
N TRP A 31 -30.97 -3.01 16.39
CA TRP A 31 -29.86 -2.20 15.89
C TRP A 31 -29.87 -0.74 16.35
N ASP A 32 -30.99 -0.24 16.89
CA ASP A 32 -31.25 1.19 17.05
C ASP A 32 -30.24 1.87 17.99
N ASN A 33 -29.80 1.16 19.03
CA ASN A 33 -28.85 1.67 20.03
C ASN A 33 -27.43 1.10 19.90
N ALA A 34 -27.19 0.21 18.93
CA ALA A 34 -25.89 -0.41 18.75
C ALA A 34 -24.95 0.55 18.03
N THR A 35 -23.75 0.75 18.56
CA THR A 35 -22.65 1.49 17.91
C THR A 35 -21.51 0.56 17.52
N PHE A 36 -21.35 -0.58 18.22
CA PHE A 36 -20.34 -1.60 17.92
C PHE A 36 -20.94 -2.99 17.78
N LEU A 37 -20.40 -3.76 16.82
CA LEU A 37 -20.44 -5.22 16.82
C LEU A 37 -19.13 -5.73 17.40
N VAL A 38 -19.19 -6.50 18.47
CA VAL A 38 -18.02 -7.01 19.19
C VAL A 38 -17.94 -8.52 19.07
N CYS A 39 -16.75 -9.04 18.78
CA CYS A 39 -16.45 -10.46 18.69
C CYS A 39 -15.22 -10.78 19.55
N ILE A 40 -15.32 -11.76 20.45
CA ILE A 40 -14.16 -12.28 21.20
C ILE A 40 -13.70 -13.55 20.51
N VAL A 41 -12.54 -13.49 19.86
CA VAL A 41 -12.05 -14.52 18.94
C VAL A 41 -10.63 -14.98 19.31
N GLU A 42 -10.37 -16.27 19.16
CA GLU A 42 -9.03 -16.85 19.25
C GLU A 42 -8.79 -17.75 18.03
N THR A 43 -7.82 -17.38 17.19
CA THR A 43 -7.37 -18.22 16.07
C THR A 43 -6.46 -19.34 16.58
N GLN A 44 -6.60 -20.56 16.05
CA GLN A 44 -5.84 -21.72 16.55
C GLN A 44 -4.56 -21.99 15.75
N ASN A 45 -4.49 -21.44 14.53
CA ASN A 45 -3.36 -21.61 13.62
C ASN A 45 -2.15 -20.77 14.06
N GLU A 46 -0.93 -21.23 13.77
CA GLU A 46 0.32 -20.49 14.02
C GLU A 46 0.49 -19.30 13.06
N TRP A 47 -0.18 -19.34 11.90
CA TRP A 47 -0.22 -18.24 10.93
C TRP A 47 -1.49 -17.42 11.05
N LEU A 48 -1.47 -16.23 10.46
CA LEU A 48 -2.59 -15.32 10.40
C LEU A 48 -3.80 -15.96 9.70
N VAL A 49 -4.95 -15.89 10.36
CA VAL A 49 -6.26 -16.27 9.82
C VAL A 49 -7.18 -15.06 9.98
N PRO A 50 -7.47 -14.31 8.91
CA PRO A 50 -8.39 -13.18 8.98
C PRO A 50 -9.80 -13.67 9.34
N LEU A 51 -10.40 -13.02 10.34
CA LEU A 51 -11.82 -13.11 10.64
C LEU A 51 -12.58 -12.25 9.62
N ILE A 52 -13.43 -12.86 8.80
CA ILE A 52 -14.27 -12.15 7.85
C ILE A 52 -15.67 -12.02 8.44
N ILE A 53 -16.18 -10.81 8.58
CA ILE A 53 -17.56 -10.53 8.93
C ILE A 53 -18.24 -9.92 7.72
N LYS A 54 -19.33 -10.53 7.23
CA LYS A 54 -20.16 -9.96 6.16
C LYS A 54 -21.55 -9.63 6.67
N ILE A 55 -22.03 -8.45 6.33
CA ILE A 55 -23.32 -7.89 6.72
C ILE A 55 -24.12 -7.69 5.46
N TYR A 56 -25.32 -8.27 5.35
CA TYR A 56 -26.12 -8.31 4.13
C TYR A 56 -27.43 -7.55 4.27
N ASN A 57 -27.87 -6.93 3.17
CA ASN A 57 -29.24 -6.46 3.01
C ASN A 57 -30.17 -7.52 2.37
N SER A 58 -31.45 -7.19 2.22
CA SER A 58 -32.44 -8.07 1.60
C SER A 58 -32.22 -8.31 0.10
N GLN A 59 -31.54 -7.40 -0.60
CA GLN A 59 -31.17 -7.58 -2.01
C GLN A 59 -29.99 -8.55 -2.19
N GLY A 60 -29.25 -8.84 -1.12
CA GLY A 60 -28.05 -9.67 -1.15
C GLY A 60 -26.75 -8.87 -1.34
N ASP A 61 -26.83 -7.54 -1.42
CA ASP A 61 -25.63 -6.71 -1.31
C ASP A 61 -25.05 -6.86 0.09
N TYR A 62 -23.73 -6.72 0.20
CA TYR A 62 -23.04 -6.87 1.46
C TYR A 62 -21.92 -5.86 1.63
N LEU A 63 -21.68 -5.51 2.89
CA LEU A 63 -20.42 -4.95 3.37
C LEU A 63 -19.65 -6.07 4.05
N GLN A 64 -18.36 -6.19 3.76
CA GLN A 64 -17.49 -7.16 4.40
C GLN A 64 -16.31 -6.47 5.08
N VAL A 65 -15.89 -7.07 6.19
CA VAL A 65 -14.78 -6.61 7.01
C VAL A 65 -13.82 -7.77 7.20
N HIS A 66 -12.58 -7.60 6.79
CA HIS A 66 -11.49 -8.54 7.03
C HIS A 66 -10.71 -8.04 8.24
N ILE A 67 -10.62 -8.85 9.28
CA ILE A 67 -10.02 -8.44 10.56
C ILE A 67 -8.89 -9.40 10.92
N GLY A 68 -7.69 -8.87 11.05
CA GLY A 68 -6.58 -9.59 11.64
C GLY A 68 -6.65 -9.63 13.15
N ALA A 69 -6.41 -10.81 13.71
CA ALA A 69 -6.13 -11.01 15.12
C ALA A 69 -4.76 -11.66 15.24
N ILE A 70 -4.03 -11.34 16.31
CA ILE A 70 -2.77 -12.00 16.63
C ILE A 70 -3.03 -13.51 16.76
N PRO A 71 -2.24 -14.36 16.07
CA PRO A 71 -2.39 -15.82 16.15
C PRO A 71 -2.36 -16.37 17.58
N GLN A 72 -3.17 -17.39 17.87
CA GLN A 72 -3.16 -18.13 19.14
C GLN A 72 -3.29 -17.24 20.39
N THR A 73 -4.11 -16.21 20.27
CA THR A 73 -4.33 -15.20 21.31
C THR A 73 -5.82 -14.84 21.32
N GLU A 74 -6.45 -14.85 22.51
CA GLU A 74 -7.82 -14.34 22.68
C GLU A 74 -7.79 -12.82 22.46
N VAL A 75 -8.51 -12.34 21.45
CA VAL A 75 -8.57 -10.93 21.06
C VAL A 75 -10.02 -10.46 21.06
N VAL A 76 -10.26 -9.30 21.67
CA VAL A 76 -11.53 -8.59 21.55
C VAL A 76 -11.50 -7.73 20.30
N VAL A 77 -12.38 -8.02 19.35
CA VAL A 77 -12.53 -7.30 18.09
C VAL A 77 -13.77 -6.43 18.15
N GLY A 78 -13.58 -5.11 18.12
CA GLY A 78 -14.66 -4.14 17.96
C GLY A 78 -14.78 -3.65 16.52
N PHE A 79 -15.95 -3.82 15.91
CA PHE A 79 -16.31 -3.24 14.62
C PHE A 79 -17.31 -2.07 14.83
N PRO A 80 -16.92 -0.81 14.57
CA PRO A 80 -17.82 0.33 14.67
C PRO A 80 -18.86 0.29 13.55
N LEU A 81 -20.14 0.28 13.89
CA LEU A 81 -21.25 0.26 12.93
C LEU A 81 -21.38 1.56 12.12
N SER A 82 -20.66 2.62 12.50
CA SER A 82 -20.51 3.81 11.64
C SER A 82 -19.77 3.51 10.33
N ALA A 83 -18.89 2.50 10.31
CA ALA A 83 -18.17 2.08 9.10
C ALA A 83 -19.06 1.39 8.05
N LEU A 84 -20.34 1.16 8.36
CA LEU A 84 -21.32 0.64 7.41
C LEU A 84 -21.60 1.58 6.22
N ASP A 85 -21.14 2.84 6.30
CA ASP A 85 -21.25 3.83 5.21
C ASP A 85 -20.25 3.61 4.05
N ALA A 86 -19.34 2.63 4.19
CA ALA A 86 -18.28 2.28 3.24
C ALA A 86 -17.32 3.43 2.88
N GLN A 87 -17.21 4.45 3.74
CA GLN A 87 -16.30 5.59 3.53
C GLN A 87 -14.86 5.30 3.95
N ASN A 88 -14.68 4.39 4.91
CA ASN A 88 -13.37 4.00 5.42
C ASN A 88 -12.95 2.66 4.82
N VAL A 89 -11.82 2.63 4.11
CA VAL A 89 -11.23 1.38 3.60
C VAL A 89 -10.48 0.64 4.72
N PHE A 90 -9.85 1.39 5.64
CA PHE A 90 -9.12 0.85 6.78
C PHE A 90 -9.72 1.36 8.08
N LEU A 91 -9.74 0.51 9.11
CA LEU A 91 -10.15 0.91 10.45
C LEU A 91 -8.96 0.96 11.41
N PRO A 92 -8.99 1.84 12.44
CA PRO A 92 -7.93 1.93 13.42
C PRO A 92 -7.65 0.60 14.12
N ARG A 93 -6.38 0.42 14.51
CA ARG A 93 -5.95 -0.67 15.37
C ARG A 93 -6.53 -0.53 16.78
N THR A 94 -6.70 -1.68 17.42
CA THR A 94 -7.03 -1.82 18.84
C THR A 94 -6.11 -2.90 19.43
N PRO A 95 -5.88 -2.95 20.75
CA PRO A 95 -5.03 -3.97 21.35
C PRO A 95 -5.40 -5.39 20.88
N GLY A 96 -4.41 -6.16 20.43
CA GLY A 96 -4.58 -7.51 19.86
C GLY A 96 -5.08 -7.58 18.41
N LYS A 97 -5.70 -6.52 17.90
CA LYS A 97 -6.19 -6.43 16.52
C LYS A 97 -5.08 -5.96 15.57
N LEU A 98 -4.89 -6.70 14.50
CA LEU A 98 -4.01 -6.38 13.38
C LEU A 98 -4.81 -5.58 12.34
N LYS A 99 -4.41 -5.62 11.05
CA LYS A 99 -5.06 -4.81 10.00
C LYS A 99 -6.53 -5.17 9.85
N THR A 100 -7.32 -4.12 9.61
CA THR A 100 -8.75 -4.23 9.31
C THR A 100 -9.04 -3.57 7.97
N LEU A 101 -9.59 -4.32 7.03
CA LEU A 101 -10.00 -3.86 5.70
C LEU A 101 -11.52 -3.93 5.58
N VAL A 102 -12.15 -2.86 5.12
CA VAL A 102 -13.58 -2.76 4.83
C VAL A 102 -13.77 -2.64 3.33
N SER A 103 -14.72 -3.40 2.79
CA SER A 103 -15.06 -3.38 1.36
C SER A 103 -16.52 -3.78 1.12
N GLY A 104 -17.04 -3.55 -0.07
CA GLY A 104 -18.43 -3.84 -0.42
C GLY A 104 -19.30 -2.58 -0.45
N THR A 105 -20.60 -2.77 -0.31
CA THR A 105 -21.61 -1.71 -0.50
C THR A 105 -22.00 -1.11 0.85
N LYS A 106 -22.32 0.20 0.88
CA LYS A 106 -22.89 0.84 2.08
C LYS A 106 -24.21 0.18 2.47
N ILE A 107 -24.43 -0.08 3.76
CA ILE A 107 -25.63 -0.74 4.30
C ILE A 107 -26.16 0.03 5.49
N SER A 108 -27.44 0.43 5.45
CA SER A 108 -28.06 1.06 6.61
C SER A 108 -28.37 0.00 7.67
N LYS A 109 -28.28 0.34 8.95
CA LYS A 109 -28.60 -0.60 10.04
C LYS A 109 -30.01 -1.23 9.90
N SER A 110 -30.98 -0.44 9.46
CA SER A 110 -32.37 -0.89 9.20
C SER A 110 -32.51 -1.85 8.03
N GLU A 111 -31.49 -1.96 7.17
CA GLU A 111 -31.48 -2.84 6.00
C GLU A 111 -30.80 -4.17 6.30
N ILE A 112 -30.15 -4.33 7.46
CA ILE A 112 -29.41 -5.55 7.82
C ILE A 112 -30.40 -6.71 8.01
N THR A 113 -30.19 -7.79 7.25
CA THR A 113 -31.01 -9.01 7.33
C THR A 113 -30.20 -10.23 7.77
N ARG A 114 -28.92 -10.31 7.41
CA ARG A 114 -28.07 -11.46 7.71
C ARG A 114 -26.65 -11.02 8.03
N ILE A 115 -26.00 -11.80 8.88
CA ILE A 115 -24.56 -11.68 9.14
C ILE A 115 -23.93 -13.05 8.96
N SER A 116 -22.74 -13.10 8.37
CA SER A 116 -21.92 -14.29 8.32
C SER A 116 -20.54 -14.04 8.89
N ILE A 117 -19.93 -15.10 9.42
CA ILE A 117 -18.56 -15.12 9.91
C ILE A 117 -17.79 -16.17 9.12
N GLY A 118 -16.58 -15.86 8.69
CA GLY A 118 -15.81 -16.73 7.82
C GLY A 118 -14.33 -16.43 7.79
N THR A 119 -13.68 -17.04 6.81
CA THR A 119 -12.26 -16.81 6.51
C THR A 119 -11.99 -17.03 5.01
N CYS A 120 -10.89 -16.48 4.52
CA CYS A 120 -10.44 -16.63 3.14
C CYS A 120 -9.72 -17.97 2.89
N PRO A 121 -9.45 -18.34 1.63
CA PRO A 121 -8.54 -19.45 1.32
C PRO A 121 -7.18 -19.26 1.98
N ASN A 122 -6.58 -20.35 2.46
CA ASN A 122 -5.30 -20.35 3.18
C ASN A 122 -4.47 -21.58 2.78
N TYR A 123 -3.20 -21.62 3.20
CA TYR A 123 -2.28 -22.72 2.88
C TYR A 123 -2.71 -24.06 3.49
N GLN A 124 -3.39 -24.03 4.65
CA GLN A 124 -3.91 -25.20 5.34
C GLN A 124 -5.32 -24.95 5.90
N SER A 125 -5.93 -25.98 6.48
CA SER A 125 -7.21 -25.85 7.19
C SER A 125 -7.09 -24.88 8.36
N GLN A 126 -8.20 -24.21 8.66
CA GLN A 126 -8.26 -23.06 9.56
C GLN A 126 -9.28 -23.31 10.65
N SER A 127 -9.01 -22.81 11.85
CA SER A 127 -10.03 -22.79 12.89
C SER A 127 -9.87 -21.61 13.83
N PHE A 128 -11.01 -21.11 14.29
CA PHE A 128 -11.07 -20.12 15.35
C PHE A 128 -12.19 -20.45 16.33
N ASN A 129 -11.96 -20.08 17.58
CA ASN A 129 -12.96 -20.13 18.63
C ASN A 129 -13.57 -18.73 18.77
N ILE A 130 -14.90 -18.63 18.76
CA ILE A 130 -15.62 -17.43 19.13
C ILE A 130 -16.27 -17.69 20.48
N LYS A 131 -15.80 -16.94 21.49
CA LYS A 131 -16.31 -17.03 22.86
C LYS A 131 -17.62 -16.29 23.00
N GLU A 132 -17.72 -15.13 22.37
CA GLU A 132 -18.92 -14.30 22.40
C GLU A 132 -18.96 -13.37 21.19
N ILE A 133 -20.17 -13.10 20.71
CA ILE A 133 -20.47 -12.02 19.76
C ILE A 133 -21.67 -11.23 20.28
N TYR A 134 -21.59 -9.91 20.27
CA TYR A 134 -22.64 -9.05 20.83
C TYR A 134 -22.65 -7.66 20.20
N LEU A 135 -23.78 -6.98 20.32
CA LEU A 135 -23.91 -5.55 20.05
C LEU A 135 -23.75 -4.76 21.35
N ASP A 136 -23.11 -3.60 21.27
CA ASP A 136 -23.08 -2.64 22.37
C ASP A 136 -23.18 -1.20 21.89
N SER A 137 -23.53 -0.30 22.81
CA SER A 137 -23.62 1.14 22.60
C SER A 137 -22.31 1.87 22.89
N GLU A 138 -21.33 1.18 23.49
CA GLU A 138 -20.03 1.72 23.89
C GLU A 138 -18.91 0.89 23.26
N GLU A 139 -17.75 1.50 23.11
CA GLU A 139 -16.55 0.80 22.65
C GLU A 139 -16.13 -0.27 23.68
N PRO A 140 -15.79 -1.51 23.25
CA PRO A 140 -15.44 -2.56 24.20
C PRO A 140 -14.07 -2.32 24.85
N ASN A 141 -13.90 -2.84 26.06
CA ASN A 141 -12.58 -2.96 26.66
C ASN A 141 -11.78 -4.05 25.94
N TYR A 142 -10.66 -3.68 25.33
CA TYR A 142 -9.78 -4.58 24.60
C TYR A 142 -8.83 -5.34 25.54
N LEU A 143 -9.40 -6.24 26.34
CA LEU A 143 -8.64 -7.09 27.26
C LEU A 143 -7.80 -8.11 26.48
N LEU A 144 -6.58 -8.35 26.96
CA LEU A 144 -5.63 -9.30 26.39
C LEU A 144 -5.16 -10.30 27.44
N PRO A 145 -4.81 -11.54 27.06
CA PRO A 145 -4.25 -12.51 27.98
C PRO A 145 -2.81 -12.14 28.37
N GLU A 146 -2.38 -12.56 29.56
CA GLU A 146 -0.97 -12.48 29.94
C GLU A 146 -0.15 -13.52 29.15
N LYS A 147 0.62 -13.06 28.15
CA LYS A 147 1.45 -13.91 27.28
C LYS A 147 2.70 -13.15 26.84
N LYS A 148 3.81 -13.84 26.57
CA LYS A 148 4.98 -13.26 25.89
C LYS A 148 5.06 -13.82 24.48
N LEU A 149 4.96 -12.94 23.49
CA LEU A 149 4.91 -13.27 22.06
C LEU A 149 6.15 -12.79 21.30
N VAL A 150 6.82 -11.77 21.79
CA VAL A 150 8.01 -11.19 21.16
C VAL A 150 9.21 -11.37 22.09
N ASP A 151 10.30 -11.94 21.57
CA ASP A 151 11.53 -12.11 22.32
C ASP A 151 12.36 -10.81 22.37
N ALA A 152 13.52 -10.85 23.03
CA ALA A 152 14.36 -9.68 23.24
C ALA A 152 14.92 -9.05 21.96
N TYR A 153 14.90 -9.75 20.83
CA TYR A 153 15.41 -9.28 19.54
C TYR A 153 14.30 -8.85 18.58
N GLY A 154 13.04 -8.88 19.02
CA GLY A 154 11.88 -8.48 18.21
C GLY A 154 11.31 -9.61 17.36
N GLN A 155 11.74 -10.84 17.60
CA GLN A 155 11.35 -12.01 16.81
C GLN A 155 10.15 -12.72 17.43
N ASP A 156 9.44 -13.51 16.62
CA ASP A 156 8.31 -14.31 17.10
C ASP A 156 8.83 -15.38 18.07
N LYS A 157 8.49 -15.22 19.35
CA LYS A 157 8.90 -16.11 20.43
C LYS A 157 8.25 -17.49 20.34
N THR A 158 7.10 -17.58 19.68
CA THR A 158 6.28 -18.80 19.61
C THR A 158 6.75 -19.77 18.54
N ARG A 159 7.64 -19.33 17.64
CA ARG A 159 8.16 -20.11 16.51
C ARG A 159 9.68 -20.27 16.58
N ASP A 160 10.19 -21.36 15.99
CA ASP A 160 11.62 -21.57 15.73
C ASP A 160 11.81 -21.90 14.24
N TRP A 161 12.90 -21.42 13.65
CA TRP A 161 13.23 -21.63 12.24
C TRP A 161 14.74 -21.58 12.02
N GLN A 162 15.18 -22.10 10.87
CA GLN A 162 16.58 -22.00 10.47
C GLN A 162 16.94 -20.53 10.21
N GLY A 163 17.99 -20.04 10.88
CA GLY A 163 18.43 -18.64 10.77
C GLY A 163 17.90 -17.70 11.86
N LYS A 164 17.00 -18.18 12.74
CA LYS A 164 16.58 -17.44 13.94
C LYS A 164 17.81 -17.14 14.83
N THR A 165 18.08 -15.87 15.09
CA THR A 165 19.07 -15.45 16.11
C THR A 165 18.65 -16.00 17.48
N LYS A 166 19.53 -16.77 18.14
CA LYS A 166 19.22 -17.39 19.44
C LYS A 166 19.89 -16.71 20.62
N LYS A 167 20.97 -15.97 20.37
CA LYS A 167 21.79 -15.35 21.41
C LYS A 167 22.35 -14.01 20.95
N GLU A 168 22.66 -13.16 21.92
CA GLU A 168 23.20 -11.83 21.66
C GLU A 168 24.58 -11.91 21.02
N GLU A 169 25.46 -12.82 21.47
CA GLU A 169 26.81 -12.93 20.90
C GLU A 169 26.78 -13.29 19.41
N GLU A 170 25.77 -14.06 18.99
CA GLU A 170 25.52 -14.39 17.58
C GLU A 170 25.03 -13.17 16.79
N LEU A 171 24.15 -12.35 17.35
CA LEU A 171 23.69 -11.09 16.75
C LEU A 171 24.85 -10.12 16.53
N LEU A 172 25.61 -9.86 17.59
CA LEU A 172 26.73 -8.91 17.58
C LEU A 172 27.80 -9.35 16.59
N ALA A 173 28.21 -10.63 16.65
CA ALA A 173 29.23 -11.16 15.75
C ALA A 173 28.80 -11.06 14.27
N TYR A 174 27.52 -11.35 13.98
CA TYR A 174 27.01 -11.23 12.62
C TYR A 174 27.03 -9.79 12.12
N LEU A 175 26.46 -8.84 12.87
CA LEU A 175 26.37 -7.44 12.48
C LEU A 175 27.78 -6.84 12.31
N GLN A 176 28.65 -6.99 13.30
CA GLN A 176 30.02 -6.45 13.25
C GLN A 176 30.83 -7.03 12.08
N SER A 177 30.55 -8.26 11.64
CA SER A 177 31.23 -8.85 10.47
C SER A 177 30.80 -8.23 9.12
N GLN A 178 29.77 -7.39 9.08
CA GLN A 178 29.32 -6.74 7.86
C GLN A 178 30.07 -5.43 7.54
N LEU A 179 30.69 -4.79 8.54
CA LEU A 179 31.43 -3.55 8.34
C LEU A 179 32.76 -3.78 7.61
N GLY A 180 33.24 -2.75 6.90
CA GLY A 180 34.46 -2.77 6.11
C GLY A 180 34.32 -3.46 4.76
N LYS A 181 33.15 -4.00 4.41
CA LYS A 181 32.87 -4.57 3.09
C LYS A 181 32.53 -3.46 2.10
N LYS A 182 33.00 -3.61 0.86
CA LYS A 182 32.70 -2.66 -0.21
C LYS A 182 32.53 -3.35 -1.55
N SER A 183 31.32 -3.29 -2.07
CA SER A 183 30.92 -3.78 -3.37
C SER A 183 30.73 -2.60 -4.33
N ASP A 184 31.05 -2.84 -5.60
CA ASP A 184 30.72 -1.95 -6.71
C ASP A 184 29.71 -2.64 -7.64
N PHE A 185 29.02 -1.85 -8.47
CA PHE A 185 28.22 -2.43 -9.56
C PHE A 185 29.12 -3.16 -10.56
N PRO A 186 28.58 -4.14 -11.33
CA PRO A 186 29.31 -4.82 -12.38
C PRO A 186 29.97 -3.82 -13.34
N ALA A 187 31.14 -4.16 -13.87
CA ALA A 187 31.90 -3.28 -14.78
C ALA A 187 31.12 -2.93 -16.08
N GLU A 188 30.14 -3.77 -16.46
CA GLU A 188 29.24 -3.49 -17.58
C GLU A 188 28.20 -2.41 -17.28
N TRP A 189 28.10 -1.95 -16.03
CA TRP A 189 27.16 -0.91 -15.60
C TRP A 189 27.90 0.42 -15.43
N SER A 190 27.18 1.52 -15.64
CA SER A 190 27.64 2.88 -15.36
C SER A 190 27.69 3.11 -13.85
N LYS A 191 28.22 4.26 -13.42
CA LYS A 191 28.16 4.65 -12.00
C LYS A 191 26.71 4.83 -11.50
N TYR A 192 25.77 5.07 -12.42
CA TYR A 192 24.34 5.15 -12.17
C TYR A 192 23.63 3.80 -12.37
N GLY A 193 24.35 2.70 -12.58
CA GLY A 193 23.75 1.38 -12.78
C GLY A 193 23.15 1.12 -14.16
N GLY A 194 23.33 2.02 -15.14
CA GLY A 194 22.89 1.87 -16.53
C GLY A 194 23.80 0.95 -17.36
N TRP A 195 23.28 0.28 -18.37
CA TRP A 195 23.99 -0.74 -19.14
C TRP A 195 24.89 -0.16 -20.24
N ARG A 196 26.21 -0.33 -20.09
CA ARG A 196 27.20 0.25 -21.01
C ARG A 196 27.14 -0.28 -22.44
N LYS A 197 26.48 -1.43 -22.68
CA LYS A 197 26.35 -2.02 -24.02
C LYS A 197 25.29 -1.34 -24.88
N LYS A 198 24.44 -0.47 -24.32
CA LYS A 198 23.43 0.29 -25.05
C LYS A 198 23.42 1.75 -24.60
N GLN A 199 23.66 2.65 -25.55
CA GLN A 199 23.84 4.08 -25.26
C GLN A 199 22.96 4.95 -26.17
N PHE A 200 22.46 6.02 -25.58
CA PHE A 200 21.67 7.11 -26.14
C PHE A 200 22.36 8.44 -25.83
N LYS A 201 21.69 9.57 -26.14
CA LYS A 201 22.17 10.89 -25.72
C LYS A 201 22.04 11.05 -24.20
N GLY A 202 23.16 11.28 -23.52
CA GLY A 202 23.20 11.70 -22.11
C GLY A 202 22.83 13.18 -21.96
N THR A 203 22.01 13.48 -20.96
CA THR A 203 21.48 14.84 -20.69
C THR A 203 21.91 15.37 -19.34
N GLY A 204 22.62 14.58 -18.53
CA GLY A 204 22.92 14.92 -17.13
C GLY A 204 21.84 14.50 -16.13
N PHE A 205 20.68 14.04 -16.61
CA PHE A 205 19.53 13.61 -15.79
C PHE A 205 18.91 12.34 -16.35
N PHE A 206 18.16 11.61 -15.52
CA PHE A 206 17.36 10.49 -15.98
C PHE A 206 16.24 10.94 -16.91
N ARG A 207 15.92 10.12 -17.91
CA ARG A 207 14.81 10.39 -18.85
C ARG A 207 14.26 9.10 -19.44
N THR A 208 13.10 9.18 -20.07
CA THR A 208 12.54 8.07 -20.86
C THR A 208 12.99 8.17 -22.33
N GLU A 209 13.15 7.02 -22.99
CA GLU A 209 13.43 6.93 -24.44
C GLU A 209 12.72 5.69 -25.01
N HIS A 210 12.09 5.83 -26.17
CA HIS A 210 11.58 4.69 -26.93
C HIS A 210 12.48 4.44 -28.14
N ASP A 211 13.12 3.27 -28.22
CA ASP A 211 14.12 2.98 -29.25
C ASP A 211 13.54 2.41 -30.56
N GLY A 212 12.21 2.40 -30.67
CA GLY A 212 11.46 1.82 -31.78
C GLY A 212 11.00 0.39 -31.53
N GLN A 213 11.53 -0.27 -30.49
CA GLN A 213 11.12 -1.61 -30.08
C GLN A 213 10.55 -1.63 -28.66
N ARG A 214 11.14 -0.85 -27.76
CA ARG A 214 10.70 -0.75 -26.38
C ARG A 214 11.01 0.60 -25.75
N TRP A 215 10.38 0.82 -24.60
CA TRP A 215 10.75 1.88 -23.67
C TRP A 215 11.98 1.49 -22.83
N TRP A 216 12.77 2.51 -22.53
CA TRP A 216 13.91 2.49 -21.62
C TRP A 216 13.86 3.71 -20.73
N LEU A 217 14.39 3.60 -19.51
CA LEU A 217 15.01 4.75 -18.87
C LEU A 217 16.41 4.95 -19.48
N VAL A 218 16.92 6.16 -19.40
CA VAL A 218 18.27 6.52 -19.83
C VAL A 218 18.92 7.23 -18.66
N ASP A 219 20.09 6.75 -18.24
CA ASP A 219 20.83 7.36 -17.15
C ASP A 219 21.48 8.71 -17.57
N PRO A 220 21.99 9.51 -16.62
CA PRO A 220 22.61 10.81 -16.92
C PRO A 220 23.75 10.78 -17.96
N GLU A 221 24.49 9.67 -18.05
CA GLU A 221 25.59 9.47 -19.01
C GLU A 221 25.11 8.94 -20.38
N GLY A 222 23.82 8.66 -20.51
CA GLY A 222 23.17 8.20 -21.73
C GLY A 222 23.03 6.69 -21.83
N TYR A 223 23.36 5.89 -20.81
CA TYR A 223 23.24 4.44 -20.91
C TYR A 223 21.81 3.98 -20.64
N ALA A 224 21.39 2.91 -21.33
CA ALA A 224 20.08 2.30 -21.13
C ALA A 224 19.93 1.83 -19.68
N PHE A 225 18.84 2.19 -19.03
CA PHE A 225 18.58 1.90 -17.63
C PHE A 225 17.25 1.16 -17.49
N TRP A 226 17.21 0.19 -16.59
CA TRP A 226 16.00 -0.51 -16.16
C TRP A 226 15.99 -0.50 -14.64
N SER A 227 14.97 0.12 -14.04
CA SER A 227 14.97 0.43 -12.60
C SER A 227 14.61 -0.81 -11.78
N ALA A 228 15.61 -1.44 -11.19
CA ALA A 228 15.47 -2.53 -10.24
C ALA A 228 15.63 -1.95 -8.82
N GLY A 229 14.50 -1.62 -8.21
CA GLY A 229 14.47 -0.88 -6.94
C GLY A 229 13.96 -1.68 -5.77
N ILE A 230 14.17 -1.14 -4.57
CA ILE A 230 13.64 -1.66 -3.32
C ILE A 230 13.14 -0.52 -2.43
N ASP A 231 11.88 -0.63 -2.02
CA ASP A 231 11.20 0.35 -1.18
C ASP A 231 11.57 0.18 0.29
N CYS A 232 11.40 1.27 1.04
CA CYS A 232 11.61 1.36 2.48
C CYS A 232 13.04 0.97 2.91
N VAL A 233 14.06 1.48 2.21
CA VAL A 233 15.47 1.33 2.64
C VAL A 233 15.73 2.26 3.82
N ARG A 234 15.43 1.75 5.01
CA ARG A 234 15.54 2.46 6.30
C ARG A 234 15.91 1.49 7.42
N PRO A 235 16.57 1.95 8.49
CA PRO A 235 16.91 1.07 9.61
C PRO A 235 15.70 0.76 10.49
N GLU A 236 14.66 1.60 10.46
CA GLU A 236 13.49 1.47 11.34
C GLU A 236 12.47 0.43 10.85
N VAL A 237 11.99 -0.38 11.79
CA VAL A 237 10.84 -1.29 11.66
C VAL A 237 9.89 -1.01 12.85
N GLN A 238 9.03 -0.02 12.66
CA GLN A 238 8.12 0.45 13.71
C GLN A 238 6.97 -0.53 13.97
N GLY A 239 6.89 -1.06 15.18
CA GLY A 239 5.74 -1.80 15.70
C GLY A 239 4.90 -0.92 16.63
N LEU A 240 3.57 -0.93 16.48
CA LEU A 240 2.68 -0.21 17.40
C LEU A 240 2.72 -0.87 18.78
N LEU A 241 2.93 -0.10 19.85
CA LEU A 241 3.13 -0.60 21.20
C LEU A 241 1.87 -0.52 22.08
N ASP A 242 1.02 0.48 21.86
CA ASP A 242 -0.07 0.84 22.78
C ASP A 242 -1.00 -0.35 23.10
N GLY A 243 -1.09 -0.68 24.38
CA GLY A 243 -1.98 -1.70 24.93
C GLY A 243 -1.53 -3.14 24.68
N ILE A 244 -0.36 -3.36 24.09
CA ILE A 244 0.24 -4.69 23.86
C ILE A 244 1.63 -4.83 24.49
N GLU A 245 2.01 -3.93 25.40
CA GLU A 245 3.32 -3.91 26.07
C GLU A 245 3.62 -5.25 26.74
N GLU A 246 2.61 -5.88 27.34
CA GLU A 246 2.73 -7.16 28.03
C GLU A 246 3.09 -8.32 27.10
N PHE A 247 2.93 -8.19 25.78
CA PHE A 247 3.35 -9.22 24.83
C PHE A 247 4.85 -9.27 24.58
N TYR A 248 5.61 -8.28 25.03
CA TYR A 248 7.07 -8.24 24.86
C TYR A 248 7.77 -8.82 26.10
N GLU A 249 8.71 -9.74 25.87
CA GLU A 249 9.58 -10.28 26.92
C GLU A 249 10.53 -9.22 27.47
N TRP A 250 10.97 -8.32 26.60
CA TRP A 250 11.92 -7.27 26.93
C TRP A 250 11.44 -5.96 26.31
N LEU A 251 11.28 -4.96 27.16
CA LEU A 251 11.13 -3.55 26.81
C LEU A 251 12.03 -2.81 27.80
N PRO A 252 13.18 -2.27 27.36
CA PRO A 252 14.06 -1.55 28.28
C PRO A 252 13.34 -0.28 28.73
N ASP A 253 13.63 0.18 29.95
CA ASP A 253 13.28 1.55 30.31
C ASP A 253 13.79 2.51 29.22
N LYS A 254 13.11 3.65 29.06
CA LYS A 254 13.50 4.74 28.14
C LYS A 254 14.78 5.44 28.62
N SER A 255 15.81 4.65 28.91
CA SER A 255 17.17 5.05 29.18
C SER A 255 17.76 5.67 27.91
N LYS A 256 18.80 6.49 28.10
CA LYS A 256 19.48 7.16 26.99
C LYS A 256 20.02 6.19 25.92
N GLU A 257 20.40 4.97 26.31
CA GLU A 257 20.98 3.98 25.39
C GLU A 257 19.97 3.50 24.33
N PHE A 258 18.73 3.25 24.74
CA PHE A 258 17.66 2.73 23.88
C PHE A 258 16.56 3.77 23.64
N GLU A 259 16.90 5.06 23.65
CA GLU A 259 15.91 6.11 23.39
C GLU A 259 15.36 6.03 21.96
N ASP A 260 16.25 5.81 20.99
CA ASP A 260 15.91 5.78 19.55
C ASP A 260 14.98 4.62 19.16
N MET A 261 14.90 3.53 19.95
CA MET A 261 13.92 2.46 19.66
C MET A 261 12.47 2.84 20.01
N TYR A 262 12.25 3.95 20.72
CA TYR A 262 10.92 4.43 21.07
C TYR A 262 10.55 5.67 20.27
N TYR A 263 9.37 5.65 19.66
CA TYR A 263 8.84 6.77 18.90
C TYR A 263 7.39 7.06 19.30
N LYS A 264 7.00 8.33 19.24
CA LYS A 264 5.62 8.77 19.42
C LYS A 264 5.20 9.58 18.20
N ASP A 265 4.13 9.16 17.53
CA ASP A 265 3.65 9.88 16.35
C ASP A 265 2.84 11.13 16.71
N GLU A 266 2.45 11.89 15.69
CA GLU A 266 1.67 13.13 15.83
C GLU A 266 0.26 12.89 16.41
N LYS A 267 -0.26 11.67 16.30
CA LYS A 267 -1.55 11.27 16.89
C LYS A 267 -1.41 10.82 18.34
N GLY A 268 -0.18 10.76 18.84
CA GLY A 268 0.16 10.37 20.20
C GLY A 268 0.28 8.87 20.41
N MET A 269 0.34 8.07 19.34
CA MET A 269 0.53 6.63 19.42
C MET A 269 1.99 6.29 19.69
N HIS A 270 2.26 5.30 20.53
CA HIS A 270 3.61 4.86 20.87
C HIS A 270 4.04 3.66 20.04
N TYR A 271 5.31 3.67 19.65
CA TYR A 271 5.94 2.63 18.83
C TYR A 271 7.21 2.12 19.50
N VAL A 272 7.55 0.88 19.17
CA VAL A 272 8.80 0.22 19.54
C VAL A 272 9.50 -0.33 18.29
N ASP A 273 10.82 -0.21 18.23
CA ASP A 273 11.63 -0.57 17.07
C ASP A 273 12.80 -1.49 17.45
N PHE A 274 12.58 -2.79 17.31
CA PHE A 274 13.61 -3.78 17.62
C PHE A 274 14.71 -3.86 16.55
N SER A 275 14.43 -3.41 15.33
CA SER A 275 15.45 -3.31 14.29
C SER A 275 16.52 -2.30 14.71
N LEU A 276 16.11 -1.14 15.22
CA LEU A 276 17.01 -0.16 15.83
C LEU A 276 17.68 -0.71 17.09
N ALA A 277 16.94 -1.35 17.99
CA ALA A 277 17.53 -1.92 19.21
C ALA A 277 18.67 -2.92 18.89
N ASN A 278 18.51 -3.73 17.84
CA ASN A 278 19.53 -4.68 17.39
C ASN A 278 20.78 -3.99 16.82
N LEU A 279 20.62 -2.88 16.10
CA LEU A 279 21.75 -2.07 15.63
C LEU A 279 22.47 -1.36 16.78
N ILE A 280 21.72 -0.80 17.74
CA ILE A 280 22.24 -0.14 18.94
C ILE A 280 23.07 -1.14 19.77
N ARG A 281 22.58 -2.37 19.97
CA ARG A 281 23.35 -3.44 20.63
C ARG A 281 24.71 -3.68 19.98
N ALA A 282 24.76 -3.69 18.64
CA ALA A 282 25.97 -4.01 17.89
C ALA A 282 26.98 -2.87 17.81
N TYR A 283 26.50 -1.62 17.73
CA TYR A 283 27.30 -0.48 17.31
C TYR A 283 27.23 0.73 18.26
N GLY A 284 26.37 0.70 19.27
CA GLY A 284 26.15 1.83 20.18
C GLY A 284 25.66 3.08 19.44
N GLU A 285 26.18 4.25 19.80
CA GLU A 285 25.79 5.54 19.22
C GLU A 285 26.12 5.65 17.70
N GLU A 286 27.04 4.83 17.19
CA GLU A 286 27.49 4.83 15.79
C GLU A 286 26.63 3.97 14.85
N TYR A 287 25.48 3.49 15.34
CA TYR A 287 24.64 2.53 14.62
C TYR A 287 24.13 3.05 13.27
N LYS A 288 23.88 4.37 13.14
CA LYS A 288 23.36 4.98 11.90
C LYS A 288 24.37 4.86 10.76
N GLY A 289 25.61 5.30 10.98
CA GLY A 289 26.69 5.19 9.99
C GLY A 289 27.00 3.74 9.65
N SER A 290 27.04 2.88 10.67
CA SER A 290 27.27 1.44 10.50
C SER A 290 26.18 0.76 9.63
N TRP A 291 24.92 1.14 9.83
CA TRP A 291 23.81 0.64 9.01
C TRP A 291 23.86 1.18 7.58
N ILE A 292 24.20 2.46 7.38
CA ILE A 292 24.35 3.05 6.03
C ILE A 292 25.46 2.34 5.27
N GLU A 293 26.62 2.11 5.89
CA GLU A 293 27.76 1.41 5.28
C GLU A 293 27.37 -0.01 4.86
N MET A 294 26.87 -0.81 5.80
CA MET A 294 26.44 -2.19 5.56
C MET A 294 25.36 -2.28 4.46
N THR A 295 24.37 -1.39 4.50
CA THR A 295 23.24 -1.43 3.56
C THR A 295 23.66 -0.95 2.18
N THR A 296 24.60 0.01 2.07
CA THR A 296 25.16 0.45 0.79
C THR A 296 25.92 -0.70 0.11
N ASP A 297 26.72 -1.44 0.87
CA ASP A 297 27.41 -2.64 0.36
C ASP A 297 26.41 -3.68 -0.15
N ARG A 298 25.38 -4.00 0.66
CA ARG A 298 24.30 -4.94 0.29
C ARG A 298 23.57 -4.53 -0.98
N MET A 299 23.17 -3.27 -1.11
CA MET A 299 22.46 -2.78 -2.30
C MET A 299 23.27 -3.03 -3.58
N LYS A 300 24.58 -2.76 -3.54
CA LYS A 300 25.48 -3.00 -4.68
C LYS A 300 25.77 -4.48 -4.88
N GLN A 301 25.96 -5.25 -3.80
CA GLN A 301 26.19 -6.69 -3.84
C GLN A 301 24.99 -7.41 -4.48
N TRP A 302 23.77 -7.05 -4.05
CA TRP A 302 22.51 -7.61 -4.53
C TRP A 302 22.03 -6.95 -5.83
N ARG A 303 22.80 -6.01 -6.37
CA ARG A 303 22.59 -5.36 -7.67
C ARG A 303 21.30 -4.55 -7.79
N PHE A 304 20.75 -4.08 -6.67
CA PHE A 304 19.73 -3.04 -6.72
C PHE A 304 20.36 -1.75 -7.24
N ASN A 305 19.88 -1.27 -8.38
CA ASN A 305 20.40 -0.06 -9.03
C ASN A 305 19.55 1.18 -8.72
N THR A 306 18.48 1.02 -7.94
CA THR A 306 17.59 2.12 -7.54
C THR A 306 17.23 1.98 -6.06
N ILE A 307 17.36 3.05 -5.29
CA ILE A 307 16.75 3.19 -3.96
C ILE A 307 15.28 3.57 -4.18
N GLY A 308 14.39 2.67 -3.77
CA GLY A 308 12.95 2.81 -3.94
C GLY A 308 12.31 3.77 -2.96
N ASN A 309 10.99 3.81 -3.01
CA ASN A 309 10.15 4.75 -2.30
C ASN A 309 10.29 4.64 -0.76
N TRP A 310 10.02 5.71 -0.02
CA TRP A 310 10.06 5.78 1.46
C TRP A 310 11.38 5.39 2.14
N SER A 311 12.48 5.49 1.41
CA SER A 311 13.83 5.26 1.92
C SER A 311 14.34 6.43 2.76
N SER A 312 15.35 6.17 3.62
CA SER A 312 15.97 7.20 4.44
C SER A 312 16.71 8.24 3.58
N LEU A 313 16.47 9.52 3.82
CA LEU A 313 17.19 10.61 3.13
C LEU A 313 18.68 10.61 3.49
N ASP A 314 19.03 10.27 4.73
CA ASP A 314 20.44 10.16 5.17
C ASP A 314 21.15 9.04 4.39
N PHE A 315 20.46 7.91 4.16
CA PHE A 315 20.98 6.83 3.33
C PHE A 315 21.17 7.27 1.88
N ILE A 316 20.17 7.94 1.28
CA ILE A 316 20.23 8.43 -0.10
C ILE A 316 21.45 9.34 -0.32
N LYS A 317 21.71 10.24 0.63
CA LYS A 317 22.83 11.21 0.56
C LYS A 317 24.21 10.53 0.54
N GLU A 318 24.34 9.33 1.10
CA GLU A 318 25.62 8.63 1.21
C GLU A 318 25.80 7.46 0.22
N ALA A 319 24.71 6.80 -0.18
CA ALA A 319 24.77 5.54 -0.92
C ALA A 319 25.38 5.64 -2.33
N ASN A 320 25.30 6.81 -2.97
CA ASN A 320 25.67 7.02 -4.39
C ASN A 320 25.00 5.99 -5.32
N ILE A 321 23.70 5.78 -5.12
CA ILE A 321 22.83 4.91 -5.93
C ILE A 321 21.65 5.77 -6.39
N PRO A 322 21.20 5.65 -7.65
CA PRO A 322 20.02 6.37 -8.11
C PRO A 322 18.82 6.15 -7.19
N TYR A 323 17.93 7.13 -7.06
CA TYR A 323 16.81 7.04 -6.13
C TYR A 323 15.53 7.68 -6.67
N VAL A 324 14.41 7.31 -6.08
CA VAL A 324 13.12 7.98 -6.28
C VAL A 324 12.64 8.61 -4.97
N LEU A 325 11.95 9.75 -5.06
CA LEU A 325 11.40 10.44 -3.90
C LEU A 325 9.88 10.28 -3.77
N PRO A 326 9.35 9.92 -2.59
CA PRO A 326 7.95 10.18 -2.27
C PRO A 326 7.80 11.65 -1.88
N LEU A 327 7.03 12.41 -2.66
CA LEU A 327 6.53 13.67 -2.14
C LEU A 327 5.50 13.41 -1.06
N LYS A 328 5.59 14.16 0.05
CA LYS A 328 4.74 13.95 1.23
C LYS A 328 3.60 14.97 1.26
N GLY A 329 2.46 14.53 1.80
CA GLY A 329 1.30 15.39 2.00
C GLY A 329 0.70 15.88 0.69
N PHE A 330 0.29 14.95 -0.18
CA PHE A 330 -0.40 15.28 -1.43
C PHE A 330 -1.54 16.27 -1.12
N PRO A 331 -1.72 17.34 -1.93
CA PRO A 331 -2.63 18.42 -1.58
C PRO A 331 -4.07 17.93 -1.37
N SER A 332 -4.73 18.51 -0.38
CA SER A 332 -6.13 18.25 -0.05
C SER A 332 -6.84 19.56 0.29
N THR A 333 -8.15 19.51 0.48
CA THR A 333 -9.00 20.62 0.95
C THR A 333 -9.68 20.25 2.26
N GLU A 334 -10.17 21.23 3.03
CA GLU A 334 -10.91 21.00 4.28
C GLU A 334 -12.14 20.09 4.03
N LYS A 335 -12.79 20.26 2.88
CA LYS A 335 -13.93 19.44 2.43
C LYS A 335 -13.58 18.70 1.15
N THR A 336 -13.72 17.38 1.17
CA THR A 336 -13.46 16.50 0.02
C THR A 336 -14.76 16.07 -0.67
N ILE A 337 -14.65 15.81 -1.97
CA ILE A 337 -15.76 15.30 -2.81
C ILE A 337 -16.01 13.83 -2.47
N PHE A 338 -14.97 12.99 -2.49
CA PHE A 338 -15.13 11.56 -2.21
C PHE A 338 -13.82 11.02 -1.62
N ARG A 339 -13.90 10.45 -0.40
CA ARG A 339 -12.72 10.01 0.36
C ARG A 339 -11.66 11.12 0.43
N ASP A 340 -10.52 10.92 -0.20
CA ASP A 340 -9.38 11.84 -0.30
C ASP A 340 -9.39 12.72 -1.56
N PHE A 341 -10.41 12.63 -2.43
CA PHE A 341 -10.52 13.49 -3.61
C PHE A 341 -10.94 14.92 -3.19
N PRO A 342 -10.07 15.93 -3.35
CA PRO A 342 -10.33 17.29 -2.90
C PRO A 342 -11.30 18.05 -3.80
N ASP A 343 -11.70 19.24 -3.37
CA ASP A 343 -12.37 20.20 -4.25
C ASP A 343 -11.37 20.76 -5.28
N ALA A 344 -11.21 20.04 -6.41
CA ALA A 344 -10.12 20.24 -7.38
C ALA A 344 -10.11 21.62 -8.07
N PHE A 345 -11.24 22.33 -8.10
CA PHE A 345 -11.34 23.69 -8.64
C PHE A 345 -11.13 24.80 -7.61
N SER A 346 -10.94 24.46 -6.34
CA SER A 346 -10.79 25.44 -5.27
C SER A 346 -9.43 26.15 -5.28
N GLN A 347 -9.40 27.38 -4.76
CA GLN A 347 -8.14 28.10 -4.52
C GLN A 347 -7.30 27.45 -3.41
N GLU A 348 -7.95 26.81 -2.44
CA GLU A 348 -7.27 26.06 -1.37
C GLU A 348 -6.42 24.92 -1.96
N TYR A 349 -7.00 24.11 -2.85
CA TYR A 349 -6.27 23.02 -3.50
C TYR A 349 -5.07 23.53 -4.31
N LYS A 350 -5.26 24.62 -5.06
CA LYS A 350 -4.19 25.28 -5.82
C LYS A 350 -3.06 25.79 -4.92
N ALA A 351 -3.39 26.45 -3.81
CA ALA A 351 -2.39 26.91 -2.85
C ALA A 351 -1.64 25.74 -2.19
N GLY A 352 -2.36 24.67 -1.86
CA GLY A 352 -1.79 23.42 -1.36
C GLY A 352 -0.79 22.80 -2.34
N ALA A 353 -1.11 22.77 -3.63
CA ALA A 353 -0.22 22.26 -4.68
C ALA A 353 1.08 23.05 -4.82
N VAL A 354 1.01 24.38 -4.79
CA VAL A 354 2.21 25.24 -4.80
C VAL A 354 3.09 24.98 -3.58
N ASN A 355 2.50 24.81 -2.39
CA ASN A 355 3.26 24.51 -1.19
C ASN A 355 3.88 23.11 -1.22
N PHE A 356 3.12 22.12 -1.72
CA PHE A 356 3.56 20.74 -1.88
C PHE A 356 4.78 20.62 -2.80
N ALA A 357 4.80 21.38 -3.91
CA ALA A 357 5.88 21.33 -4.89
C ALA A 357 7.24 21.79 -4.34
N LYS A 358 7.29 22.66 -3.33
CA LYS A 358 8.54 23.21 -2.75
C LYS A 358 9.49 22.15 -2.21
N GLN A 359 8.99 20.94 -1.93
CA GLN A 359 9.81 19.79 -1.53
C GLN A 359 10.91 19.45 -2.54
N LEU A 360 10.73 19.80 -3.83
CA LEU A 360 11.68 19.53 -4.91
C LEU A 360 12.85 20.54 -4.96
N GLU A 361 12.76 21.69 -4.28
CA GLU A 361 13.79 22.73 -4.32
C GLU A 361 15.17 22.24 -3.84
N GLU A 362 15.23 21.25 -2.93
CA GLU A 362 16.49 20.67 -2.44
C GLU A 362 17.13 19.69 -3.44
N TYR A 363 16.36 19.15 -4.39
CA TYR A 363 16.77 17.99 -5.21
C TYR A 363 16.82 18.25 -6.71
N ASN A 364 16.31 19.38 -7.19
CA ASN A 364 16.11 19.67 -8.62
C ASN A 364 17.39 19.68 -9.49
N GLU A 365 18.57 19.69 -8.87
CA GLU A 365 19.88 19.59 -9.56
C GLU A 365 20.62 18.27 -9.29
N ASP A 366 20.04 17.30 -8.57
CA ASP A 366 20.70 16.04 -8.21
C ASP A 366 20.62 14.99 -9.33
N PRO A 367 21.71 14.68 -10.05
CA PRO A 367 21.67 13.74 -11.17
C PRO A 367 21.40 12.28 -10.75
N TYR A 368 21.44 11.93 -9.46
CA TYR A 368 21.07 10.60 -8.98
C TYR A 368 19.56 10.44 -8.80
N MET A 369 18.79 11.52 -8.75
CA MET A 369 17.34 11.42 -8.65
C MET A 369 16.78 10.95 -9.99
N VAL A 370 16.10 9.79 -9.99
CA VAL A 370 15.42 9.26 -11.18
C VAL A 370 14.13 10.03 -11.42
N GLY A 371 13.41 10.35 -10.34
CA GLY A 371 12.11 11.01 -10.38
C GLY A 371 11.43 11.03 -9.03
N TYR A 372 10.22 11.58 -9.00
CA TYR A 372 9.39 11.67 -7.81
C TYR A 372 7.99 11.12 -8.04
N PHE A 373 7.42 10.50 -7.01
CA PHE A 373 6.01 10.14 -6.96
C PHE A 373 5.22 11.27 -6.31
N LEU A 374 4.08 11.61 -6.90
CA LEU A 374 3.18 12.63 -6.36
C LEU A 374 2.44 12.12 -5.12
N THR A 375 2.01 10.87 -5.15
CA THR A 375 1.24 10.26 -4.06
C THR A 375 1.33 8.73 -4.15
N ASN A 376 0.61 8.03 -3.28
CA ASN A 376 0.50 6.59 -3.28
C ASN A 376 -0.95 6.15 -3.13
N GLU A 377 -1.43 5.30 -4.05
CA GLU A 377 -2.72 4.62 -3.96
C GLU A 377 -3.88 5.54 -3.52
N PRO A 378 -4.25 6.58 -4.31
CA PRO A 378 -5.33 7.49 -3.94
C PRO A 378 -6.62 6.73 -3.62
N LEU A 379 -7.22 6.98 -2.45
CA LEU A 379 -8.32 6.17 -1.93
C LEU A 379 -9.59 6.29 -2.79
N TRP A 380 -9.81 7.43 -3.43
CA TRP A 380 -10.88 7.62 -4.38
C TRP A 380 -10.76 6.66 -5.58
N ALA A 381 -9.54 6.32 -6.00
CA ALA A 381 -9.27 5.46 -7.13
C ALA A 381 -9.47 3.96 -6.81
N PHE A 382 -9.72 3.58 -5.55
CA PHE A 382 -10.09 2.20 -5.19
C PHE A 382 -11.54 1.87 -5.58
N ALA A 383 -12.40 2.87 -5.73
CA ALA A 383 -13.79 2.65 -6.10
C ALA A 383 -13.89 2.36 -7.61
N GLY A 384 -14.46 1.20 -7.96
CA GLY A 384 -14.78 0.87 -9.35
C GLY A 384 -15.96 1.71 -9.86
N ASP A 385 -15.88 2.17 -11.12
CA ASP A 385 -16.93 2.94 -11.80
C ASP A 385 -17.44 4.18 -11.05
N ILE A 386 -16.58 4.82 -10.25
CA ILE A 386 -16.93 6.02 -9.47
C ILE A 386 -17.30 7.21 -10.37
N ASN A 387 -18.42 7.87 -10.06
CA ASN A 387 -18.83 9.14 -10.67
C ASN A 387 -18.64 10.26 -9.64
N LEU A 388 -17.49 10.93 -9.69
CA LEU A 388 -17.14 11.99 -8.74
C LEU A 388 -18.07 13.20 -8.83
N ALA A 389 -18.63 13.49 -10.02
CA ALA A 389 -19.61 14.54 -10.17
C ALA A 389 -20.94 14.19 -9.47
N GLU A 390 -21.34 12.91 -9.47
CA GLU A 390 -22.49 12.46 -8.67
C GLU A 390 -22.23 12.64 -7.17
N GLU A 391 -21.07 12.19 -6.67
CA GLU A 391 -20.67 12.40 -5.27
C GLU A 391 -20.66 13.89 -4.88
N LEU A 392 -20.16 14.74 -5.78
CA LEU A 392 -20.17 16.19 -5.63
C LEU A 392 -21.61 16.74 -5.48
N MET A 393 -22.54 16.28 -6.30
CA MET A 393 -23.94 16.72 -6.27
C MET A 393 -24.69 16.27 -5.00
N GLU A 394 -24.26 15.18 -4.35
CA GLU A 394 -24.84 14.72 -3.08
C GLU A 394 -24.34 15.52 -1.86
N LYS A 395 -23.25 16.29 -1.97
CA LYS A 395 -22.69 17.06 -0.85
C LYS A 395 -23.64 18.12 -0.34
N LYS A 396 -23.66 18.33 0.98
CA LYS A 396 -24.37 19.45 1.62
C LYS A 396 -23.57 20.74 1.52
N GLU A 397 -22.26 20.60 1.48
CA GLU A 397 -21.30 21.66 1.31
C GLU A 397 -21.42 22.30 -0.07
N THR A 398 -21.19 23.61 -0.10
CA THR A 398 -21.09 24.38 -1.33
C THR A 398 -19.62 24.41 -1.75
N LEU A 399 -19.23 23.45 -2.59
CA LEU A 399 -17.88 23.30 -3.13
C LEU A 399 -17.70 24.14 -4.41
N ASP A 400 -16.51 24.67 -4.65
CA ASP A 400 -16.15 25.47 -5.84
C ASP A 400 -16.39 24.66 -7.12
N SER A 401 -16.10 23.36 -7.09
CA SER A 401 -16.42 22.43 -8.18
C SER A 401 -17.91 22.40 -8.55
N LYS A 402 -18.85 22.64 -7.62
CA LYS A 402 -20.28 22.72 -7.95
C LYS A 402 -20.60 23.95 -8.78
N PHE A 403 -19.99 25.10 -8.46
CA PHE A 403 -20.18 26.31 -9.25
C PHE A 403 -19.64 26.13 -10.67
N VAL A 404 -18.49 25.47 -10.83
CA VAL A 404 -17.95 25.14 -12.16
C VAL A 404 -18.89 24.24 -12.94
N PHE A 405 -19.47 23.21 -12.30
CA PHE A 405 -20.48 22.36 -12.92
C PHE A 405 -21.71 23.15 -13.39
N ILE A 406 -22.24 24.03 -12.53
CA ILE A 406 -23.39 24.88 -12.82
C ILE A 406 -23.13 25.78 -14.02
N GLU A 407 -21.98 26.45 -14.07
CA GLU A 407 -21.61 27.32 -15.20
C GLU A 407 -21.48 26.53 -16.51
N LYS A 408 -20.97 25.29 -16.45
CA LYS A 408 -20.93 24.40 -17.63
C LYS A 408 -22.30 23.98 -18.10
N MET A 409 -23.23 23.70 -17.19
CA MET A 409 -24.61 23.40 -17.56
C MET A 409 -25.29 24.65 -18.14
N LYS A 410 -25.07 25.83 -17.57
CA LYS A 410 -25.53 27.10 -18.16
C LYS A 410 -25.00 27.29 -19.58
N GLU A 411 -23.72 27.05 -19.82
CA GLU A 411 -23.13 27.16 -21.16
C GLU A 411 -23.75 26.14 -22.13
N LYS A 412 -23.76 24.85 -21.75
CA LYS A 412 -24.26 23.75 -22.56
C LYS A 412 -25.73 23.94 -22.98
N TYR A 413 -26.55 24.43 -22.06
CA TYR A 413 -27.98 24.67 -22.28
C TYR A 413 -28.28 26.14 -22.62
N LYS A 414 -27.27 26.97 -22.92
CA LYS A 414 -27.41 28.38 -23.34
C LYS A 414 -28.25 29.23 -22.38
N ASN A 415 -28.08 29.01 -21.08
CA ASN A 415 -28.86 29.62 -19.99
C ASN A 415 -30.37 29.31 -20.04
N ASP A 416 -30.80 28.30 -20.79
CA ASP A 416 -32.20 27.85 -20.83
C ASP A 416 -32.46 26.74 -19.80
N ILE A 417 -32.99 27.14 -18.64
CA ILE A 417 -33.34 26.20 -17.56
C ILE A 417 -34.44 25.20 -17.97
N GLN A 418 -35.34 25.58 -18.88
CA GLN A 418 -36.41 24.68 -19.34
C GLN A 418 -35.85 23.59 -20.25
N ALA A 419 -34.86 23.92 -21.08
CA ALA A 419 -34.12 22.93 -21.86
C ALA A 419 -33.34 21.95 -20.95
N PHE A 420 -32.68 22.46 -19.91
CA PHE A 420 -32.00 21.62 -18.90
C PHE A 420 -32.98 20.68 -18.19
N ASN A 421 -34.06 21.22 -17.62
CA ASN A 421 -35.11 20.46 -16.92
C ASN A 421 -35.66 19.32 -17.78
N LYS A 422 -35.96 19.60 -19.05
CA LYS A 422 -36.43 18.60 -20.00
C LYS A 422 -35.39 17.51 -20.27
N SER A 423 -34.13 17.87 -20.37
CA SER A 423 -33.01 16.97 -20.67
C SER A 423 -32.69 16.05 -19.50
N TRP A 424 -32.63 16.62 -18.29
CA TRP A 424 -32.33 15.92 -17.05
C TRP A 424 -33.55 15.25 -16.42
N ASN A 425 -34.76 15.53 -16.90
CA ASN A 425 -36.02 15.08 -16.31
C ASN A 425 -36.16 15.54 -14.84
N VAL A 426 -35.94 16.84 -14.63
CA VAL A 426 -36.01 17.53 -13.33
C VAL A 426 -36.89 18.78 -13.45
N ASN A 427 -37.16 19.44 -12.33
CA ASN A 427 -38.01 20.64 -12.29
C ASN A 427 -37.40 21.73 -11.40
N LEU A 428 -36.26 22.26 -11.83
CA LEU A 428 -35.55 23.35 -11.17
C LEU A 428 -36.10 24.71 -11.65
N GLN A 429 -36.09 25.73 -10.79
CA GLN A 429 -36.47 27.09 -11.15
C GLN A 429 -35.32 27.84 -11.84
N GLN A 430 -34.09 27.55 -11.41
CA GLN A 430 -32.85 28.14 -11.92
C GLN A 430 -31.70 27.13 -11.79
N PHE A 431 -30.58 27.37 -12.49
CA PHE A 431 -29.45 26.44 -12.43
C PHE A 431 -28.81 26.37 -11.03
N GLU A 432 -28.87 27.46 -10.26
CA GLU A 432 -28.37 27.54 -8.89
C GLU A 432 -29.10 26.59 -7.92
N ASP A 433 -30.28 26.07 -8.29
CA ASP A 433 -30.96 25.06 -7.49
C ASP A 433 -30.15 23.75 -7.43
N LEU A 434 -29.20 23.54 -8.34
CA LEU A 434 -28.20 22.45 -8.28
C LEU A 434 -27.23 22.56 -7.11
N LEU A 435 -27.18 23.70 -6.40
CA LEU A 435 -26.41 23.82 -5.15
C LEU A 435 -27.06 23.01 -4.02
N ILE A 436 -28.37 22.79 -4.09
CA ILE A 436 -29.11 21.96 -3.15
C ILE A 436 -28.74 20.49 -3.40
N PRO A 437 -28.42 19.71 -2.35
CA PRO A 437 -28.00 18.32 -2.51
C PRO A 437 -29.02 17.50 -3.29
N MET A 438 -28.54 16.80 -4.32
CA MET A 438 -29.38 15.95 -5.16
C MET A 438 -28.88 14.51 -5.06
N LYS A 439 -29.74 13.60 -4.59
CA LYS A 439 -29.40 12.18 -4.43
C LYS A 439 -29.50 11.45 -5.76
N SER A 440 -28.43 10.72 -6.13
CA SER A 440 -28.35 9.87 -7.33
C SER A 440 -28.82 10.54 -8.63
N PRO A 441 -28.34 11.76 -8.97
CA PRO A 441 -28.77 12.54 -10.13
C PRO A 441 -28.53 11.81 -11.46
N SER A 442 -27.57 10.89 -11.56
CA SER A 442 -27.36 10.09 -12.78
C SER A 442 -28.58 9.23 -13.14
N THR A 443 -29.47 8.94 -12.19
CA THR A 443 -30.69 8.15 -12.42
C THR A 443 -31.84 8.97 -13.02
N CYS A 444 -31.75 10.30 -13.03
CA CYS A 444 -32.82 11.16 -13.51
C CYS A 444 -33.04 11.02 -15.02
N SER A 445 -31.96 10.94 -15.80
CA SER A 445 -32.00 10.65 -17.23
C SER A 445 -30.67 10.14 -17.77
N LYS A 446 -30.67 9.56 -18.98
CA LYS A 446 -29.44 9.21 -19.69
C LYS A 446 -28.53 10.43 -19.90
N GLN A 447 -29.10 11.61 -20.15
CA GLN A 447 -28.31 12.82 -20.36
C GLN A 447 -27.68 13.32 -19.06
N ALA A 448 -28.39 13.22 -17.92
CA ALA A 448 -27.82 13.54 -16.62
C ALA A 448 -26.60 12.67 -16.30
N LYS A 449 -26.70 11.36 -16.54
CA LYS A 449 -25.56 10.44 -16.41
C LYS A 449 -24.37 10.86 -17.27
N LEU A 450 -24.59 11.15 -18.56
CA LEU A 450 -23.52 11.58 -19.48
C LEU A 450 -22.88 12.90 -19.05
N ASP A 451 -23.69 13.89 -18.63
CA ASP A 451 -23.20 15.21 -18.19
C ASP A 451 -22.32 15.08 -16.92
N LEU A 452 -22.69 14.19 -16.00
CA LEU A 452 -21.92 13.88 -14.79
C LEU A 452 -20.65 13.07 -15.10
N GLU A 453 -20.71 12.12 -16.03
CA GLU A 453 -19.53 11.38 -16.50
C GLU A 453 -18.51 12.29 -17.18
N ASP A 454 -18.97 13.21 -18.03
CA ASP A 454 -18.10 14.21 -18.68
C ASP A 454 -17.44 15.13 -17.64
N PHE A 455 -18.19 15.59 -16.64
CA PHE A 455 -17.63 16.43 -15.59
C PHE A 455 -16.70 15.66 -14.62
N THR A 456 -16.95 14.36 -14.40
CA THR A 456 -16.04 13.49 -13.62
C THR A 456 -14.66 13.43 -14.26
N LYS A 457 -14.57 13.30 -15.59
CA LYS A 457 -13.29 13.33 -16.31
C LYS A 457 -12.58 14.66 -16.13
N GLU A 458 -13.33 15.76 -16.16
CA GLU A 458 -12.79 17.09 -16.00
C GLU A 458 -12.29 17.35 -14.57
N LEU A 459 -13.00 16.84 -13.55
CA LEU A 459 -12.55 16.84 -12.16
C LEU A 459 -11.20 16.12 -12.01
N ILE A 460 -11.07 14.90 -12.55
CA ILE A 460 -9.83 14.10 -12.45
C ILE A 460 -8.68 14.77 -13.21
N TYR A 461 -8.96 15.32 -14.40
CA TYR A 461 -7.98 16.09 -15.15
C TYR A 461 -7.49 17.30 -14.34
N GLN A 462 -8.40 18.07 -13.75
CA GLN A 462 -8.06 19.25 -12.94
C GLN A 462 -7.29 18.87 -11.67
N TYR A 463 -7.72 17.81 -10.97
CA TYR A 463 -7.02 17.24 -9.82
C TYR A 463 -5.56 16.95 -10.14
N THR A 464 -5.30 16.30 -11.27
CA THR A 464 -3.94 15.97 -11.72
C THR A 464 -3.19 17.21 -12.18
N LYS A 465 -3.83 18.06 -12.98
CA LYS A 465 -3.19 19.22 -13.63
C LYS A 465 -2.62 20.22 -12.63
N VAL A 466 -3.38 20.57 -11.60
CA VAL A 466 -2.95 21.60 -10.64
C VAL A 466 -1.65 21.22 -9.95
N VAL A 467 -1.48 19.94 -9.61
CA VAL A 467 -0.27 19.44 -8.95
C VAL A 467 0.88 19.29 -9.95
N CYS A 468 0.62 18.73 -11.13
CA CYS A 468 1.64 18.56 -12.17
C CYS A 468 2.22 19.91 -12.65
N ASP A 469 1.38 20.93 -12.82
CA ASP A 469 1.85 22.28 -13.16
C ASP A 469 2.77 22.83 -12.06
N ALA A 470 2.37 22.70 -10.78
CA ALA A 470 3.13 23.24 -9.65
C ALA A 470 4.50 22.57 -9.47
N VAL A 471 4.60 21.24 -9.59
CA VAL A 471 5.89 20.54 -9.48
C VAL A 471 6.82 20.86 -10.65
N LYS A 472 6.26 21.00 -11.86
CA LYS A 472 7.03 21.33 -13.08
C LYS A 472 7.59 22.75 -13.07
N GLU A 473 6.96 23.68 -12.36
CA GLU A 473 7.49 25.04 -12.16
C GLU A 473 8.79 25.05 -11.32
N ILE A 474 9.03 24.03 -10.49
CA ILE A 474 10.19 23.95 -9.59
C ILE A 474 11.26 22.99 -10.14
N ASP A 475 10.85 21.91 -10.79
CA ASP A 475 11.73 20.88 -11.33
C ASP A 475 11.37 20.57 -12.80
N GLU A 476 12.23 21.04 -13.70
CA GLU A 476 12.12 20.81 -15.15
C GLU A 476 12.94 19.58 -15.62
N HIS A 477 13.63 18.89 -14.71
CA HIS A 477 14.67 17.90 -15.05
C HIS A 477 14.25 16.48 -14.70
N HIS A 478 13.71 16.26 -13.50
CA HIS A 478 13.38 14.92 -13.01
C HIS A 478 12.02 14.43 -13.48
N LEU A 479 11.91 13.10 -13.61
CA LEU A 479 10.68 12.46 -14.07
C LEU A 479 9.57 12.59 -13.02
N ASN A 480 8.40 13.08 -13.45
CA ASN A 480 7.17 12.91 -12.69
C ASN A 480 6.66 11.48 -12.89
N LEU A 481 6.78 10.66 -11.83
CA LEU A 481 6.44 9.25 -11.84
C LEU A 481 4.95 8.99 -11.57
N GLY A 482 4.11 10.02 -11.45
CA GLY A 482 2.68 9.85 -11.23
C GLY A 482 2.30 9.42 -9.80
N MET A 483 1.27 8.58 -9.68
CA MET A 483 0.49 8.44 -8.43
C MET A 483 0.46 7.04 -7.81
N ARG A 484 1.18 6.05 -8.37
CA ARG A 484 1.23 4.66 -7.88
C ARG A 484 -0.18 4.09 -7.64
N TYR A 485 -0.97 3.97 -8.71
CA TYR A 485 -2.32 3.43 -8.61
C TYR A 485 -2.30 1.97 -8.12
N ALA A 486 -3.14 1.62 -7.14
CA ALA A 486 -3.22 0.25 -6.62
C ALA A 486 -3.67 -0.75 -7.70
N TRP A 487 -4.58 -0.30 -8.58
CA TRP A 487 -5.00 -0.96 -9.82
C TRP A 487 -5.76 0.05 -10.71
N ILE A 488 -6.10 -0.37 -11.93
CA ILE A 488 -6.95 0.41 -12.83
C ILE A 488 -8.42 0.07 -12.53
N SER A 489 -9.08 0.87 -11.71
CA SER A 489 -10.49 0.67 -11.31
C SER A 489 -11.50 1.21 -12.33
N THR A 490 -11.10 2.13 -13.19
CA THR A 490 -11.90 2.76 -14.24
C THR A 490 -10.99 3.37 -15.31
N GLU A 491 -11.48 3.56 -16.53
CA GLU A 491 -10.73 4.26 -17.59
C GLU A 491 -10.49 5.75 -17.27
N ASN A 492 -11.32 6.35 -16.42
CA ASN A 492 -11.18 7.76 -16.06
C ASN A 492 -9.88 8.06 -15.28
N ILE A 493 -9.20 7.04 -14.74
CA ILE A 493 -7.87 7.18 -14.10
C ILE A 493 -6.80 7.69 -15.09
N PHE A 494 -6.99 7.47 -16.39
CA PHE A 494 -6.07 7.98 -17.41
C PHE A 494 -6.22 9.48 -17.67
N GLU A 495 -7.25 10.14 -17.13
CA GLU A 495 -7.44 11.57 -17.30
C GLU A 495 -6.31 12.35 -16.62
N GLY A 496 -5.61 13.17 -17.41
CA GLY A 496 -4.42 13.89 -16.95
C GLY A 496 -3.11 13.06 -16.94
N SER A 497 -3.15 11.76 -17.24
CA SER A 497 -1.95 10.90 -17.20
C SER A 497 -0.80 11.39 -18.10
N LYS A 498 -1.11 12.04 -19.24
CA LYS A 498 -0.11 12.64 -20.14
C LYS A 498 0.67 13.84 -19.55
N LEU A 499 0.32 14.26 -18.34
CA LEU A 499 1.06 15.26 -17.58
C LEU A 499 2.19 14.64 -16.73
N PHE A 500 2.22 13.31 -16.63
CA PHE A 500 3.34 12.55 -16.06
C PHE A 500 4.35 12.22 -17.16
N ASP A 501 5.54 11.77 -16.76
CA ASP A 501 6.54 11.21 -17.67
C ASP A 501 6.54 9.67 -17.66
N VAL A 502 6.09 9.08 -16.55
CA VAL A 502 5.95 7.64 -16.36
C VAL A 502 4.61 7.34 -15.70
N PHE A 503 3.89 6.34 -16.19
CA PHE A 503 2.68 5.86 -15.53
C PHE A 503 3.05 4.79 -14.50
N THR A 504 2.58 4.91 -13.26
CA THR A 504 2.91 3.97 -12.19
C THR A 504 1.70 3.29 -11.59
N LEU A 505 1.85 1.99 -11.33
CA LEU A 505 0.90 1.19 -10.57
C LEU A 505 1.61 0.22 -9.64
N ASN A 506 0.95 -0.16 -8.56
CA ASN A 506 1.38 -1.25 -7.70
C ASN A 506 0.82 -2.56 -8.26
N ASN A 507 1.61 -3.64 -8.22
CA ASN A 507 1.22 -4.91 -8.83
C ASN A 507 1.59 -6.10 -7.94
N TYR A 508 0.69 -6.42 -7.03
CA TYR A 508 0.79 -7.62 -6.21
C TYR A 508 0.25 -8.83 -6.96
N SER A 509 1.09 -9.44 -7.81
CA SER A 509 0.82 -10.63 -8.62
C SER A 509 2.04 -11.58 -8.63
N MET A 510 1.88 -12.82 -9.10
CA MET A 510 3.04 -13.71 -9.33
C MET A 510 3.87 -13.29 -10.55
N VAL A 511 3.27 -12.53 -11.46
CA VAL A 511 3.90 -11.93 -12.63
C VAL A 511 2.95 -10.87 -13.20
N PRO A 512 3.45 -9.71 -13.65
CA PRO A 512 2.60 -8.73 -14.32
C PRO A 512 1.97 -9.33 -15.59
N ASN A 513 0.75 -8.91 -15.91
CA ASN A 513 0.12 -9.30 -17.17
C ASN A 513 0.59 -8.38 -18.30
N GLU A 514 1.24 -8.93 -19.32
CA GLU A 514 1.79 -8.15 -20.44
C GLU A 514 0.72 -7.40 -21.24
N THR A 515 -0.49 -7.98 -21.38
CA THR A 515 -1.61 -7.32 -22.07
C THR A 515 -2.07 -6.10 -21.28
N ASP A 516 -2.24 -6.25 -19.96
CA ASP A 516 -2.66 -5.14 -19.10
C ASP A 516 -1.62 -4.01 -19.10
N ILE A 517 -0.32 -4.34 -19.00
CA ILE A 517 0.77 -3.35 -19.04
C ILE A 517 0.81 -2.64 -20.39
N THR A 518 0.62 -3.37 -21.49
CA THR A 518 0.56 -2.80 -22.84
C THR A 518 -0.65 -1.88 -23.01
N ASP A 519 -1.80 -2.28 -22.50
CA ASP A 519 -3.02 -1.47 -22.55
C ASP A 519 -2.88 -0.20 -21.70
N VAL A 520 -2.28 -0.27 -20.51
CA VAL A 520 -1.96 0.90 -19.68
C VAL A 520 -1.05 1.85 -20.44
N SER A 521 0.06 1.35 -21.00
CA SER A 521 1.00 2.18 -21.76
C SER A 521 0.37 2.82 -22.99
N LYS A 522 -0.50 2.09 -23.70
CA LYS A 522 -1.22 2.60 -24.86
C LYS A 522 -2.23 3.69 -24.49
N LYS A 523 -2.97 3.51 -23.39
CA LYS A 523 -3.99 4.46 -22.93
C LYS A 523 -3.36 5.73 -22.35
N SER A 524 -2.30 5.60 -21.55
CA SER A 524 -1.56 6.74 -21.01
C SER A 524 -0.68 7.43 -22.06
N GLY A 525 -0.13 6.65 -23.02
CA GLY A 525 0.90 7.09 -23.95
C GLY A 525 2.30 7.12 -23.32
N LEU A 526 2.50 6.50 -22.15
CA LEU A 526 3.71 6.57 -21.34
C LEU A 526 4.30 5.18 -21.08
N PRO A 527 5.61 5.06 -20.79
CA PRO A 527 6.17 3.85 -20.20
C PRO A 527 5.58 3.57 -18.81
N VAL A 528 5.64 2.31 -18.40
CA VAL A 528 5.09 1.85 -17.11
C VAL A 528 6.21 1.45 -16.15
N LEU A 529 6.10 1.91 -14.91
CA LEU A 529 6.94 1.49 -13.78
C LEU A 529 6.04 0.84 -12.72
N ILE A 530 6.42 -0.35 -12.25
CA ILE A 530 5.72 -0.98 -11.12
C ILE A 530 6.30 -0.43 -9.81
N GLY A 531 5.46 0.25 -9.04
CA GLY A 531 5.84 0.90 -7.79
C GLY A 531 6.03 -0.06 -6.63
N GLU A 532 5.29 -1.16 -6.60
CA GLU A 532 5.36 -2.18 -5.54
C GLU A 532 5.03 -3.57 -6.08
N PHE A 533 5.76 -4.55 -5.58
CA PHE A 533 5.37 -5.95 -5.56
C PHE A 533 6.15 -6.66 -4.44
N HIS A 534 5.67 -7.81 -3.99
CA HIS A 534 6.44 -8.64 -3.05
C HIS A 534 6.06 -10.10 -3.14
N PHE A 535 6.85 -10.92 -2.46
CA PHE A 535 6.55 -12.31 -2.13
C PHE A 535 6.94 -12.53 -0.68
N GLY A 536 6.10 -13.22 0.08
CA GLY A 536 6.48 -13.74 1.39
C GLY A 536 6.40 -15.25 1.44
N ALA A 537 7.19 -15.86 2.31
CA ALA A 537 7.11 -17.30 2.54
C ALA A 537 6.76 -17.62 4.00
N ILE A 538 6.20 -18.81 4.21
CA ILE A 538 5.63 -19.20 5.50
C ILE A 538 6.61 -20.01 6.38
N ASP A 539 7.78 -20.37 5.85
CA ASP A 539 8.76 -21.25 6.51
C ASP A 539 9.63 -20.57 7.57
N VAL A 540 9.61 -19.24 7.66
CA VAL A 540 10.47 -18.46 8.56
C VAL A 540 9.72 -17.30 9.23
N GLY A 541 10.23 -16.85 10.36
CA GLY A 541 9.93 -15.53 10.93
C GLY A 541 8.46 -15.29 11.26
N LEU A 542 7.78 -14.57 10.37
CA LEU A 542 6.49 -13.93 10.62
C LEU A 542 5.30 -14.80 10.20
N PRO A 543 4.14 -14.67 10.87
CA PRO A 543 2.99 -15.55 10.66
C PRO A 543 2.18 -15.23 9.39
N SER A 544 2.70 -14.40 8.50
CA SER A 544 1.96 -13.82 7.38
C SER A 544 2.88 -13.65 6.18
N THR A 545 2.45 -14.11 5.01
CA THR A 545 3.21 -13.98 3.75
C THR A 545 2.94 -12.65 3.04
N GLY A 546 2.03 -11.84 3.56
CA GLY A 546 1.50 -10.68 2.86
C GLY A 546 0.65 -11.07 1.65
N LEU A 547 0.60 -10.18 0.67
CA LEU A 547 -0.32 -10.24 -0.48
C LEU A 547 -0.02 -11.36 -1.51
N LYS A 548 1.21 -11.90 -1.53
CA LYS A 548 1.58 -13.06 -2.37
C LYS A 548 2.45 -14.03 -1.59
N GLY A 549 1.96 -15.26 -1.45
CA GLY A 549 2.56 -16.29 -0.60
C GLY A 549 3.21 -17.41 -1.39
N VAL A 550 4.34 -17.89 -0.89
CA VAL A 550 5.01 -19.13 -1.34
C VAL A 550 5.37 -20.00 -0.14
N THR A 551 5.79 -21.24 -0.41
CA THR A 551 6.07 -22.21 0.66
C THR A 551 7.41 -22.03 1.38
N THR A 552 8.45 -21.55 0.69
CA THR A 552 9.81 -21.44 1.25
C THR A 552 10.59 -20.24 0.72
N GLN A 553 11.70 -19.85 1.37
CA GLN A 553 12.61 -18.82 0.83
C GLN A 553 13.19 -19.17 -0.55
N ALA A 554 13.48 -20.45 -0.82
CA ALA A 554 13.89 -20.90 -2.15
C ALA A 554 12.78 -20.73 -3.21
N GLU A 555 11.52 -20.99 -2.86
CA GLU A 555 10.39 -20.71 -3.75
C GLU A 555 10.15 -19.20 -3.89
N ARG A 556 10.49 -18.40 -2.89
CA ARG A 556 10.46 -16.93 -2.93
C ARG A 556 11.48 -16.37 -3.91
N ALA A 557 12.68 -16.96 -3.94
CA ALA A 557 13.70 -16.69 -4.94
C ALA A 557 13.19 -16.96 -6.37
N LYS A 558 12.54 -18.12 -6.60
CA LYS A 558 11.93 -18.45 -7.88
C LYS A 558 10.84 -17.46 -8.27
N ALA A 559 9.97 -17.08 -7.35
CA ALA A 559 8.89 -16.11 -7.60
C ALA A 559 9.46 -14.76 -8.03
N TYR A 560 10.50 -14.28 -7.34
CA TYR A 560 11.18 -13.04 -7.67
C TYR A 560 11.86 -13.06 -9.03
N ARG A 561 12.63 -14.12 -9.33
CA ARG A 561 13.27 -14.29 -10.64
C ARG A 561 12.24 -14.35 -11.76
N TYR A 562 11.17 -15.12 -11.55
CA TYR A 562 10.08 -15.22 -12.51
C TYR A 562 9.43 -13.85 -12.74
N TYR A 563 9.14 -13.09 -11.68
CA TYR A 563 8.55 -11.76 -11.78
C TYR A 563 9.47 -10.75 -12.50
N ILE A 564 10.70 -10.55 -11.99
CA ILE A 564 11.64 -9.54 -12.51
C ILE A 564 12.02 -9.82 -13.96
N GLU A 565 12.42 -11.05 -14.28
CA GLU A 565 12.90 -11.33 -15.63
C GLU A 565 11.76 -11.26 -16.66
N ASN A 566 10.54 -11.73 -16.33
CA ASN A 566 9.40 -11.58 -17.24
C ASN A 566 8.95 -10.11 -17.35
N ALA A 567 8.99 -9.33 -16.26
CA ALA A 567 8.72 -7.89 -16.32
C ALA A 567 9.76 -7.16 -17.20
N ALA A 568 11.04 -7.48 -17.06
CA ALA A 568 12.12 -6.91 -17.89
C ALA A 568 11.94 -7.24 -19.39
N ALA A 569 11.39 -8.40 -19.73
CA ALA A 569 11.09 -8.78 -21.11
C ALA A 569 9.93 -7.98 -21.75
N MET A 570 9.06 -7.34 -20.96
CA MET A 570 7.94 -6.54 -21.49
C MET A 570 8.44 -5.19 -22.02
N SER A 571 8.11 -4.86 -23.27
CA SER A 571 8.61 -3.66 -23.96
C SER A 571 8.12 -2.34 -23.38
N ASN A 572 6.96 -2.35 -22.70
CA ASN A 572 6.35 -1.15 -22.12
C ASN A 572 6.75 -0.91 -20.67
N LEU A 573 7.49 -1.83 -20.05
CA LEU A 573 7.85 -1.80 -18.64
C LEU A 573 9.33 -1.46 -18.46
N ILE A 574 9.60 -0.41 -17.67
CA ILE A 574 10.93 0.19 -17.51
C ILE A 574 11.56 -0.02 -16.13
N GLY A 575 10.83 -0.67 -15.22
CA GLY A 575 11.34 -1.05 -13.91
C GLY A 575 10.27 -1.57 -12.97
N THR A 576 10.74 -2.08 -11.83
CA THR A 576 9.90 -2.61 -10.74
C THR A 576 10.59 -2.33 -9.41
N HIS A 577 9.84 -1.88 -8.41
CA HIS A 577 10.36 -1.69 -7.05
C HIS A 577 9.76 -2.72 -6.09
N TYR A 578 10.62 -3.42 -5.36
CA TYR A 578 10.25 -4.47 -4.41
C TYR A 578 9.90 -3.87 -3.05
N PHE A 579 8.76 -4.26 -2.47
CA PHE A 579 8.31 -3.82 -1.15
C PHE A 579 8.56 -4.95 -0.14
N THR A 580 9.60 -4.96 0.71
CA THR A 580 10.52 -3.90 1.16
C THR A 580 11.90 -4.45 1.56
N LEU A 581 12.83 -3.59 2.01
CA LEU A 581 14.08 -4.02 2.63
C LEU A 581 13.88 -4.93 3.85
N ASN A 582 13.17 -4.44 4.87
CA ASN A 582 13.01 -5.16 6.14
C ASN A 582 11.69 -5.92 6.18
N ASP A 583 11.67 -7.02 6.92
CA ASP A 583 10.44 -7.63 7.42
C ASP A 583 9.70 -6.64 8.33
N GLN A 584 8.39 -6.81 8.47
CA GLN A 584 7.58 -5.97 9.32
C GLN A 584 7.62 -6.44 10.79
N ALA A 585 7.16 -5.61 11.73
CA ALA A 585 7.09 -5.99 13.14
C ALA A 585 6.14 -7.18 13.36
N VAL A 586 6.51 -8.14 14.21
CA VAL A 586 5.72 -9.36 14.55
C VAL A 586 4.27 -9.04 14.92
N LEU A 587 4.08 -8.03 15.77
CA LEU A 587 2.76 -7.59 16.24
C LEU A 587 2.17 -6.43 15.43
N GLY A 588 2.75 -6.19 14.25
CA GLY A 588 2.25 -5.31 13.22
C GLY A 588 2.64 -3.84 13.34
N ARG A 589 2.72 -3.18 12.17
CA ARG A 589 2.95 -1.73 12.05
C ARG A 589 1.73 -0.91 12.52
N PHE A 590 1.75 0.40 12.30
CA PHE A 590 0.63 1.30 12.63
C PHE A 590 -0.73 0.86 12.05
N ASP A 591 -0.75 0.24 10.86
CA ASP A 591 -1.95 -0.28 10.21
C ASP A 591 -2.19 -1.77 10.48
N GLY A 592 -1.26 -2.45 11.15
CA GLY A 592 -1.39 -3.82 11.62
C GLY A 592 -0.89 -4.87 10.64
N GLU A 593 -0.22 -4.47 9.55
CA GLU A 593 0.52 -5.43 8.72
C GLU A 593 1.72 -6.00 9.45
N ASN A 594 1.95 -7.30 9.33
CA ASN A 594 3.03 -8.05 9.96
C ASN A 594 3.61 -9.12 9.02
N PHE A 595 3.95 -8.72 7.80
CA PHE A 595 4.29 -9.59 6.68
C PHE A 595 5.78 -9.98 6.62
N GLN A 596 6.05 -11.25 6.31
CA GLN A 596 7.35 -11.83 5.96
C GLN A 596 7.73 -11.45 4.52
N ILE A 597 8.01 -10.18 4.27
CA ILE A 597 8.24 -9.64 2.92
C ILE A 597 9.57 -8.90 2.78
N GLY A 598 10.38 -8.83 3.83
CA GLY A 598 11.71 -8.23 3.81
C GLY A 598 12.75 -9.07 3.09
N VAL A 599 13.74 -8.41 2.52
CA VAL A 599 15.00 -9.06 2.11
C VAL A 599 15.81 -9.46 3.35
N VAL A 600 15.68 -8.70 4.46
CA VAL A 600 16.27 -9.00 5.76
C VAL A 600 15.21 -9.14 6.86
N ASP A 601 15.53 -9.93 7.89
CA ASP A 601 14.73 -10.05 9.10
C ASP A 601 14.97 -8.88 10.08
N ILE A 602 14.25 -8.89 11.22
CA ILE A 602 14.36 -7.86 12.28
C ILE A 602 15.76 -7.77 12.93
N CYS A 603 16.60 -8.79 12.76
CA CYS A 603 17.99 -8.85 13.21
C CYS A 603 18.97 -8.45 12.10
N HIS A 604 18.47 -7.86 11.00
CA HIS A 604 19.22 -7.48 9.81
C HIS A 604 19.91 -8.66 9.10
N ARG A 605 19.44 -9.90 9.30
CA ARG A 605 19.97 -11.07 8.59
C ARG A 605 19.24 -11.25 7.26
N PRO A 606 19.94 -11.36 6.13
CA PRO A 606 19.32 -11.63 4.84
C PRO A 606 18.80 -13.06 4.77
N TYR A 607 17.74 -13.22 3.99
CA TYR A 607 17.27 -14.53 3.55
C TYR A 607 18.11 -14.98 2.36
N GLU A 608 19.17 -15.76 2.61
CA GLU A 608 20.22 -16.08 1.62
C GLU A 608 19.68 -16.65 0.30
N ASP A 609 18.80 -17.67 0.34
CA ASP A 609 18.17 -18.23 -0.87
C ASP A 609 17.46 -17.15 -1.70
N PHE A 610 16.80 -16.22 -1.03
CA PHE A 610 16.07 -15.12 -1.66
C PHE A 610 17.04 -14.09 -2.26
N VAL A 611 18.09 -13.71 -1.53
CA VAL A 611 19.14 -12.81 -1.98
C VAL A 611 19.90 -13.36 -3.20
N ASP A 612 20.16 -14.67 -3.24
CA ASP A 612 20.75 -15.33 -4.41
C ASP A 612 19.84 -15.19 -5.63
N GLY A 613 18.54 -15.41 -5.45
CA GLY A 613 17.54 -15.19 -6.49
C GLY A 613 17.48 -13.76 -7.01
N ILE A 614 17.50 -12.78 -6.09
CA ILE A 614 17.53 -11.35 -6.40
C ILE A 614 18.75 -11.02 -7.25
N THR A 615 19.93 -11.40 -6.77
CA THR A 615 21.21 -11.08 -7.42
C THR A 615 21.27 -11.65 -8.83
N VAL A 616 20.87 -12.92 -9.02
CA VAL A 616 20.85 -13.54 -10.36
C VAL A 616 19.86 -12.87 -11.30
N ALA A 617 18.67 -12.49 -10.81
CA ALA A 617 17.70 -11.76 -11.64
C ALA A 617 18.30 -10.45 -12.13
N HIS A 618 18.85 -9.66 -11.20
CA HIS A 618 19.44 -8.35 -11.49
C HIS A 618 20.64 -8.39 -12.42
N GLU A 619 21.54 -9.37 -12.30
CA GLU A 619 22.67 -9.48 -13.24
C GLU A 619 22.21 -9.76 -14.68
N ARG A 620 21.01 -10.33 -14.85
CA ARG A 620 20.44 -10.70 -16.15
C ARG A 620 19.46 -9.66 -16.73
N ILE A 621 18.99 -8.68 -15.94
CA ILE A 621 17.89 -7.76 -16.35
C ILE A 621 18.13 -7.11 -17.71
N TYR A 622 19.35 -6.65 -17.99
CA TYR A 622 19.64 -5.97 -19.25
C TYR A 622 19.73 -6.92 -20.45
N SER A 623 20.29 -8.13 -20.28
CA SER A 623 20.29 -9.15 -21.31
C SER A 623 18.88 -9.62 -21.65
N VAL A 624 18.03 -9.79 -20.63
CA VAL A 624 16.62 -10.14 -20.81
C VAL A 624 15.84 -8.99 -21.45
N ALA A 625 16.01 -7.75 -20.97
CA ALA A 625 15.35 -6.59 -21.55
C ALA A 625 15.77 -6.30 -23.00
N SER A 626 17.00 -6.64 -23.39
CA SER A 626 17.45 -6.51 -24.78
C SER A 626 17.10 -7.72 -25.66
N GLY A 627 16.44 -8.74 -25.12
CA GLY A 627 16.10 -9.97 -25.85
C GLY A 627 17.28 -10.87 -26.16
N LEU A 628 18.45 -10.63 -25.57
CA LEU A 628 19.64 -11.49 -25.72
C LEU A 628 19.51 -12.80 -24.96
N GLU A 629 18.73 -12.79 -23.87
CA GLU A 629 18.40 -13.98 -23.08
C GLU A 629 16.90 -14.09 -22.88
N SER A 630 16.41 -15.33 -22.76
CA SER A 630 15.03 -15.60 -22.38
C SER A 630 14.83 -15.38 -20.87
N PRO A 631 13.65 -14.89 -20.44
CA PRO A 631 13.33 -14.72 -19.03
C PRO A 631 13.20 -16.07 -18.32
N TYR A 632 13.38 -16.06 -17.00
CA TYR A 632 13.22 -17.22 -16.13
C TYR A 632 11.84 -17.86 -16.30
N SER A 633 11.82 -19.20 -16.39
CA SER A 633 10.62 -19.97 -16.75
C SER A 633 10.07 -20.86 -15.63
N GLU A 634 10.85 -21.12 -14.58
CA GLU A 634 10.38 -21.93 -13.46
C GLU A 634 9.48 -21.09 -12.54
N ARG A 635 8.25 -21.57 -12.33
CA ARG A 635 7.29 -20.93 -11.43
C ARG A 635 7.46 -21.43 -10.00
N ALA A 636 7.31 -20.52 -9.06
CA ALA A 636 7.26 -20.87 -7.65
C ALA A 636 5.98 -21.66 -7.30
N LYS A 637 6.06 -22.43 -6.22
CA LYS A 637 4.90 -23.04 -5.55
C LYS A 637 4.14 -21.96 -4.77
N GLU A 638 3.22 -21.30 -5.45
CA GLU A 638 2.29 -20.33 -4.87
C GLU A 638 1.34 -21.02 -3.86
N ILE A 639 1.08 -20.31 -2.77
CA ILE A 639 0.05 -20.64 -1.78
C ILE A 639 -0.93 -19.46 -1.70
N PRO A 640 -2.17 -19.67 -1.22
CA PRO A 640 -3.07 -18.56 -0.98
C PRO A 640 -2.43 -17.51 -0.09
N ARG A 641 -2.75 -16.24 -0.31
CA ARG A 641 -2.24 -15.14 0.51
C ARG A 641 -2.57 -15.38 1.99
N ILE A 642 -1.57 -15.30 2.85
CA ILE A 642 -1.74 -15.24 4.30
C ILE A 642 -1.48 -13.78 4.65
N GLY A 643 -2.55 -13.01 4.84
CA GLY A 643 -2.54 -11.55 4.86
C GLY A 643 -3.94 -10.96 4.76
N PHE A 644 -4.06 -9.65 4.50
CA PHE A 644 -5.32 -8.89 4.56
C PHE A 644 -5.95 -8.65 3.17
#